data_AF-A0A7Y5RUA1-F1
#
_entry.id   AF-A0A7Y5RUA1-F1
#
_cell.length_a   1.000
_cell.length_b   1.000
_cell.length_c   1.000
_cell.angle_alpha   90.00
_cell.angle_beta   90.00
_cell.angle_gamma   90.00
#
_symmetry.space_group_name_H-M   'P 1'
#
loop_
_entity.id
_entity.type
_entity.pdbx_description
1 polymer ?
#
loop_
_entity_poly.entity_id
_entity_poly.type
_entity_poly.pdbx_seq_one_letter_code
_entity_poly.pdbx_strand_id
1 'polypeptide(L)'
;MLAVMLAGTSTAVPAAAQTWTGASLFSNLWSDDGNPFPPSPGNWVGNVVPVPGPTTILTFGNAGLQFQPFQDIASPFDFNQLNFVGGNVPLTLNGLPIRMAGTTPSISQESSLPHRINNEIILPTTNTFYDFTGNGTGALTLGGPVSGSGIFRKQGSHTLILDAVLSASQDSSVALTLTGGMFRVLGDNLIAPELHLFLQGGTFDLNGRDQTFAMMWFQGSPILLNGGRLTLGINPGVGGGSVGGLNGGGELIKGPGSTQFTASNPNFTGLVRIQGGGTVFLQANGALGDTTTGTVVEAGGSLFVNTNYTMPEPLTLDGNNTGTAALAASGTTTSFAGPITLTADSDFGTAGGTFTLTGGIDTNGFTLLHAYFSGTTVINNNGVTGSGGLRKVTTNETLIINAPCTYTGSTVVERGVLEVNNTLETSSISVQSLGTLRGHCTAPAAPLALAGRLQPGGSVGQIAVAAATLSAGARIDWEISDPAGSPGTGHDVLTLSGVLSAPYTSGVTTIFVSSLTPGGAAGPLAGFDPSQSYLWPIIVAGSVDANVSLSDFALNTTGFTNHNNIGCGAFHLELTTTGLNLRFDSGSAGPGDLNCDCQIDAADVPLFVQALIDPSQFGGCDFDAADMNGDNSVDADDVQLFVDAVY
;
A
#
# COMPACT_ATOMS: atom_id res chain seq x y z
N MET A 1 57.73 -35.15 -62.27
CA MET A 1 56.46 -35.46 -62.96
C MET A 1 55.54 -36.15 -61.97
N LEU A 2 54.71 -35.40 -61.24
CA LEU A 2 53.46 -35.89 -60.67
C LEU A 2 52.56 -34.68 -60.42
N ALA A 3 51.32 -34.80 -60.89
CA ALA A 3 50.43 -33.71 -61.22
C ALA A 3 49.71 -33.11 -60.00
N VAL A 4 49.52 -31.80 -60.10
CA VAL A 4 48.57 -30.98 -59.36
C VAL A 4 47.15 -31.54 -59.60
N MET A 5 46.41 -31.79 -58.51
CA MET A 5 44.95 -31.74 -58.55
C MET A 5 44.48 -30.75 -57.48
N LEU A 6 43.98 -29.62 -57.97
CA LEU A 6 43.32 -28.57 -57.24
C LEU A 6 41.80 -28.74 -57.45
N ALA A 7 41.04 -28.34 -56.42
CA ALA A 7 39.62 -27.99 -56.42
C ALA A 7 38.59 -29.09 -56.13
N GLY A 8 37.96 -28.90 -54.97
CA GLY A 8 36.65 -29.42 -54.59
C GLY A 8 36.16 -28.77 -53.30
N THR A 9 36.47 -27.48 -53.07
CA THR A 9 35.70 -26.69 -52.10
C THR A 9 34.28 -26.64 -52.64
N SER A 10 33.32 -27.26 -51.94
CA SER A 10 31.90 -27.06 -52.22
C SER A 10 31.62 -25.57 -52.08
N THR A 11 31.58 -24.88 -53.21
CA THR A 11 31.02 -23.54 -53.30
C THR A 11 29.62 -23.63 -52.71
N ALA A 12 29.38 -22.92 -51.62
CA ALA A 12 28.03 -22.69 -51.12
C ALA A 12 27.20 -22.22 -52.31
N VAL A 13 26.25 -23.05 -52.76
CA VAL A 13 25.28 -22.66 -53.77
C VAL A 13 24.57 -21.43 -53.19
N PRO A 14 24.59 -20.27 -53.86
CA PRO A 14 23.96 -19.07 -53.35
C PRO A 14 22.47 -19.34 -53.11
N ALA A 15 21.91 -18.66 -52.11
CA ALA A 15 20.48 -18.65 -51.79
C ALA A 15 19.64 -18.56 -53.07
N ALA A 16 18.97 -19.65 -53.46
CA ALA A 16 18.02 -19.59 -54.56
C ALA A 16 16.75 -18.93 -54.02
N ALA A 17 16.66 -17.62 -54.16
CA ALA A 17 15.41 -16.90 -53.93
C ALA A 17 14.39 -17.40 -54.96
N GLN A 18 13.34 -18.07 -54.48
CA GLN A 18 12.27 -18.59 -55.31
C GLN A 18 11.00 -17.78 -55.09
N THR A 19 10.31 -17.46 -56.18
CA THR A 19 9.06 -16.68 -56.14
C THR A 19 7.90 -17.54 -56.58
N TRP A 20 6.89 -17.65 -55.73
CA TRP A 20 5.64 -18.35 -56.04
C TRP A 20 4.83 -17.53 -57.06
N THR A 21 4.50 -18.17 -58.17
CA THR A 21 3.63 -17.61 -59.22
C THR A 21 2.22 -18.17 -59.11
N GLY A 22 2.06 -19.39 -58.59
CA GLY A 22 0.80 -20.16 -58.60
C GLY A 22 0.17 -20.25 -59.98
N ALA A 23 1.00 -20.28 -61.02
CA ALA A 23 0.59 -20.28 -62.41
C ALA A 23 0.14 -21.65 -62.91
N SER A 24 0.41 -22.73 -62.16
CA SER A 24 -0.04 -24.07 -62.53
C SER A 24 -1.55 -24.14 -62.65
N LEU A 25 -2.00 -24.83 -63.70
CA LEU A 25 -3.42 -25.05 -63.98
C LEU A 25 -3.98 -26.29 -63.28
N PHE A 26 -3.12 -27.12 -62.69
CA PHE A 26 -3.48 -28.48 -62.26
C PHE A 26 -3.17 -28.77 -60.80
N SER A 27 -2.30 -27.99 -60.16
CA SER A 27 -1.79 -28.31 -58.83
C SER A 27 -1.50 -27.06 -58.03
N ASN A 28 -1.68 -27.16 -56.72
CA ASN A 28 -1.31 -26.15 -55.76
C ASN A 28 -0.07 -26.56 -54.92
N LEU A 29 0.55 -27.69 -55.29
CA LEU A 29 1.70 -28.26 -54.60
C LEU A 29 2.96 -27.45 -54.84
N TRP A 30 3.84 -27.37 -53.85
CA TRP A 30 5.15 -26.74 -53.97
C TRP A 30 6.10 -27.54 -54.86
N SER A 31 5.91 -28.85 -54.96
CA SER A 31 6.72 -29.73 -55.81
C SER A 31 6.42 -29.64 -57.31
N ASP A 32 5.46 -28.82 -57.75
CA ASP A 32 5.06 -28.71 -59.15
C ASP A 32 6.07 -27.89 -59.98
N ASP A 33 6.87 -28.59 -60.78
CA ASP A 33 7.82 -28.06 -61.76
C ASP A 33 7.20 -27.82 -63.15
N GLY A 34 5.88 -27.96 -63.28
CA GLY A 34 5.16 -27.84 -64.54
C GLY A 34 5.22 -29.11 -65.38
N ASN A 35 4.22 -29.32 -66.24
CA ASN A 35 4.19 -30.48 -67.11
C ASN A 35 5.02 -30.21 -68.38
N PRO A 36 5.99 -31.05 -68.74
CA PRO A 36 6.69 -30.92 -70.02
C PRO A 36 5.79 -31.21 -71.24
N PHE A 37 4.71 -31.99 -71.09
CA PHE A 37 3.80 -32.36 -72.18
C PHE A 37 2.33 -32.59 -71.74
N PRO A 38 1.37 -31.71 -72.12
CA PRO A 38 1.57 -30.41 -72.79
C PRO A 38 2.28 -29.39 -71.87
N PRO A 39 3.05 -28.43 -72.42
CA PRO A 39 3.75 -27.42 -71.63
C PRO A 39 2.76 -26.66 -70.74
N SER A 40 2.85 -26.85 -69.42
CA SER A 40 2.14 -26.05 -68.45
C SER A 40 3.15 -25.34 -67.53
N PRO A 41 2.89 -24.09 -67.14
CA PRO A 41 3.71 -23.44 -66.13
C PRO A 41 3.63 -24.22 -64.81
N GLY A 42 4.75 -24.31 -64.10
CA GLY A 42 4.79 -24.75 -62.71
C GLY A 42 4.42 -23.59 -61.77
N ASN A 43 4.50 -23.85 -60.46
CA ASN A 43 4.09 -22.88 -59.45
C ASN A 43 5.17 -21.88 -59.01
N TRP A 44 6.40 -22.07 -59.48
CA TRP A 44 7.56 -21.25 -59.15
C TRP A 44 8.14 -20.58 -60.40
N VAL A 45 8.71 -19.38 -60.25
CA VAL A 45 9.39 -18.68 -61.34
C VAL A 45 10.45 -19.59 -61.98
N GLY A 46 10.38 -19.73 -63.30
CA GLY A 46 11.31 -20.58 -64.05
C GLY A 46 11.08 -22.08 -63.88
N ASN A 47 9.95 -22.50 -63.29
CA ASN A 47 9.61 -23.89 -63.02
C ASN A 47 10.64 -24.60 -62.12
N VAL A 48 11.29 -23.84 -61.22
CA VAL A 48 12.31 -24.37 -60.32
C VAL A 48 11.71 -24.63 -58.94
N VAL A 49 11.59 -25.90 -58.57
CA VAL A 49 11.13 -26.31 -57.24
C VAL A 49 12.13 -25.86 -56.17
N PRO A 50 11.69 -25.18 -55.10
CA PRO A 50 12.57 -24.76 -54.02
C PRO A 50 13.21 -25.95 -53.30
N VAL A 51 14.50 -25.82 -53.00
CA VAL A 51 15.23 -26.80 -52.19
C VAL A 51 15.17 -26.37 -50.73
N PRO A 52 14.79 -27.23 -49.78
CA PRO A 52 14.82 -26.89 -48.36
C PRO A 52 16.26 -26.69 -47.87
N GLY A 53 16.50 -25.66 -47.06
CA GLY A 53 17.82 -25.39 -46.49
C GLY A 53 17.94 -24.04 -45.75
N PRO A 54 19.05 -23.85 -45.00
CA PRO A 54 19.28 -22.67 -44.16
C PRO A 54 19.59 -21.38 -44.93
N THR A 55 19.63 -21.45 -46.26
CA THR A 55 19.81 -20.30 -47.16
C THR A 55 18.60 -20.06 -48.06
N THR A 56 17.55 -20.89 -47.95
CA THR A 56 16.39 -20.84 -48.83
C THR A 56 15.53 -19.62 -48.54
N ILE A 57 15.17 -18.88 -49.59
CA ILE A 57 14.33 -17.69 -49.51
C ILE A 57 13.11 -17.90 -50.40
N LEU A 58 11.92 -17.79 -49.85
CA LEU A 58 10.66 -17.95 -50.56
C LEU A 58 9.91 -16.61 -50.58
N THR A 59 9.44 -16.21 -51.75
CA THR A 59 8.70 -14.96 -51.94
C THR A 59 7.32 -15.23 -52.53
N PHE A 60 6.29 -14.67 -51.92
CA PHE A 60 4.89 -14.77 -52.33
C PHE A 60 4.38 -13.36 -52.60
N GLY A 61 4.12 -13.00 -53.86
CA GLY A 61 3.70 -11.63 -54.17
C GLY A 61 3.34 -11.34 -55.63
N ASN A 62 2.78 -12.30 -56.36
CA ASN A 62 2.42 -12.10 -57.77
C ASN A 62 0.91 -12.19 -58.03
N ALA A 63 0.48 -11.49 -59.08
CA ALA A 63 -0.88 -11.46 -59.60
C ALA A 63 -1.14 -12.65 -60.54
N GLY A 64 -2.26 -13.37 -60.36
CA GLY A 64 -2.70 -14.45 -61.25
C GLY A 64 -2.99 -15.80 -60.59
N LEU A 65 -3.05 -15.86 -59.27
CA LEU A 65 -3.20 -17.10 -58.50
C LEU A 65 -4.56 -17.80 -58.73
N GLN A 66 -4.52 -19.08 -59.11
CA GLN A 66 -5.70 -19.94 -59.15
C GLN A 66 -5.93 -20.71 -57.85
N PHE A 67 -4.84 -21.10 -57.16
CA PHE A 67 -4.90 -21.96 -55.99
C PHE A 67 -4.10 -21.43 -54.80
N GLN A 68 -4.49 -21.90 -53.61
CA GLN A 68 -3.80 -21.64 -52.35
C GLN A 68 -2.58 -22.57 -52.20
N PRO A 69 -1.37 -22.06 -51.93
CA PRO A 69 -0.15 -22.87 -51.90
C PRO A 69 -0.22 -24.00 -50.87
N PHE A 70 0.25 -25.19 -51.24
CA PHE A 70 0.32 -26.37 -50.39
C PHE A 70 1.75 -26.93 -50.39
N GLN A 71 2.41 -26.84 -49.24
CA GLN A 71 3.76 -27.35 -49.07
C GLN A 71 3.74 -28.87 -48.90
N ASP A 72 4.45 -29.58 -49.77
CA ASP A 72 4.51 -31.05 -49.80
C ASP A 72 5.92 -31.63 -50.01
N ILE A 73 6.92 -30.75 -50.16
CA ILE A 73 8.30 -31.14 -50.51
C ILE A 73 9.02 -31.89 -49.36
N ALA A 74 8.85 -31.44 -48.12
CA ALA A 74 9.60 -31.93 -46.96
C ALA A 74 8.83 -31.72 -45.64
N SER A 75 9.15 -32.50 -44.60
CA SER A 75 8.55 -32.40 -43.27
C SER A 75 9.63 -32.49 -42.17
N PRO A 76 10.13 -31.37 -41.63
CA PRO A 76 9.80 -30.00 -42.02
C PRO A 76 10.53 -29.53 -43.30
N PHE A 77 9.99 -28.49 -43.96
CA PHE A 77 10.72 -27.75 -44.98
C PHE A 77 11.54 -26.62 -44.36
N ASP A 78 12.86 -26.68 -44.52
CA ASP A 78 13.80 -25.69 -43.99
C ASP A 78 13.87 -24.44 -44.88
N PHE A 79 13.76 -23.26 -44.27
CA PHE A 79 13.90 -21.98 -44.97
C PHE A 79 14.50 -20.88 -44.08
N ASN A 80 15.25 -19.95 -44.68
CA ASN A 80 15.74 -18.76 -44.00
C ASN A 80 14.74 -17.61 -44.03
N GLN A 81 14.15 -17.32 -45.19
CA GLN A 81 13.20 -16.21 -45.30
C GLN A 81 11.93 -16.62 -46.04
N LEU A 82 10.78 -16.17 -45.52
CA LEU A 82 9.47 -16.30 -46.15
C LEU A 82 8.84 -14.91 -46.26
N ASN A 83 8.77 -14.37 -47.47
CA ASN A 83 8.38 -12.99 -47.71
C ASN A 83 7.04 -12.93 -48.42
N PHE A 84 6.03 -12.31 -47.80
CA PHE A 84 4.83 -11.88 -48.48
C PHE A 84 5.04 -10.45 -48.97
N VAL A 85 5.29 -10.30 -50.26
CA VAL A 85 5.49 -9.00 -50.91
C VAL A 85 4.22 -8.62 -51.66
N GLY A 86 4.01 -7.31 -51.89
CA GLY A 86 2.76 -6.78 -52.45
C GLY A 86 2.18 -7.63 -53.59
N GLY A 87 0.89 -7.96 -53.49
CA GLY A 87 0.15 -8.81 -54.45
C GLY A 87 -1.34 -8.46 -54.47
N ASN A 88 -2.13 -9.16 -55.29
CA ASN A 88 -3.55 -8.84 -55.55
C ASN A 88 -4.56 -9.72 -54.78
N VAL A 89 -4.15 -10.82 -54.12
CA VAL A 89 -5.07 -11.70 -53.38
C VAL A 89 -4.53 -12.16 -52.02
N PRO A 90 -5.40 -12.40 -51.03
CA PRO A 90 -5.06 -13.13 -49.81
C PRO A 90 -4.51 -14.53 -50.10
N LEU A 91 -3.57 -14.98 -49.27
CA LEU A 91 -2.91 -16.28 -49.38
C LEU A 91 -3.08 -17.07 -48.10
N THR A 92 -3.30 -18.38 -48.22
CA THR A 92 -3.31 -19.36 -47.14
C THR A 92 -2.33 -20.45 -47.50
N LEU A 93 -1.20 -20.49 -46.81
CA LEU A 93 -0.22 -21.57 -46.93
C LEU A 93 -0.71 -22.76 -46.11
N ASN A 94 -0.75 -23.93 -46.74
CA ASN A 94 -1.15 -25.19 -46.11
C ASN A 94 -0.04 -26.23 -46.32
N GLY A 95 -0.21 -27.42 -45.73
CA GLY A 95 0.67 -28.56 -45.99
C GLY A 95 1.49 -29.01 -44.78
N LEU A 96 2.64 -29.64 -45.04
CA LEU A 96 3.52 -30.21 -44.00
C LEU A 96 4.22 -29.09 -43.20
N PRO A 97 4.81 -29.40 -42.03
CA PRO A 97 5.51 -28.42 -41.20
C PRO A 97 6.61 -27.65 -41.95
N ILE A 98 6.82 -26.40 -41.56
CA ILE A 98 7.91 -25.56 -42.04
C ILE A 98 8.82 -25.20 -40.86
N ARG A 99 10.13 -25.12 -41.11
CA ARG A 99 11.13 -24.85 -40.07
C ARG A 99 12.00 -23.68 -40.48
N MET A 100 12.03 -22.68 -39.61
CA MET A 100 12.87 -21.50 -39.79
C MET A 100 14.33 -21.90 -39.50
N ALA A 101 15.20 -21.82 -40.50
CA ALA A 101 16.59 -22.27 -40.46
C ALA A 101 17.51 -21.23 -41.12
N GLY A 102 18.71 -21.00 -40.57
CA GLY A 102 19.65 -20.02 -41.10
C GLY A 102 20.14 -19.06 -40.02
N THR A 103 20.89 -18.03 -40.42
CA THR A 103 21.52 -17.08 -39.49
C THR A 103 20.63 -15.91 -39.11
N THR A 104 19.65 -15.57 -39.97
CA THR A 104 18.71 -14.45 -39.76
C THR A 104 17.31 -14.84 -40.22
N PRO A 105 16.71 -15.87 -39.58
CA PRO A 105 15.47 -16.43 -40.06
C PRO A 105 14.29 -15.46 -39.88
N SER A 106 13.50 -15.26 -40.92
CA SER A 106 12.35 -14.34 -40.87
C SER A 106 11.14 -14.76 -41.70
N ILE A 107 9.97 -14.32 -41.26
CA ILE A 107 8.73 -14.28 -42.04
C ILE A 107 8.34 -12.80 -42.15
N SER A 108 8.31 -12.25 -43.36
CA SER A 108 7.97 -10.83 -43.59
C SER A 108 6.60 -10.65 -44.23
N GLN A 109 5.80 -9.73 -43.70
CA GLN A 109 4.51 -9.28 -44.25
C GLN A 109 4.62 -7.83 -44.74
N GLU A 110 4.89 -7.67 -46.04
CA GLU A 110 4.98 -6.37 -46.72
C GLU A 110 3.73 -6.04 -47.56
N SER A 111 2.78 -6.98 -47.64
CA SER A 111 1.56 -6.84 -48.43
C SER A 111 0.49 -6.01 -47.71
N SER A 112 -0.34 -5.31 -48.48
CA SER A 112 -1.55 -4.67 -47.95
C SER A 112 -2.68 -5.67 -47.70
N LEU A 113 -2.57 -6.89 -48.22
CA LEU A 113 -3.57 -7.95 -48.12
C LEU A 113 -3.26 -8.92 -46.99
N PRO A 114 -4.31 -9.49 -46.34
CA PRO A 114 -4.10 -10.45 -45.28
C PRO A 114 -3.61 -11.80 -45.82
N HIS A 115 -2.69 -12.43 -45.09
CA HIS A 115 -2.16 -13.76 -45.39
C HIS A 115 -2.27 -14.67 -44.16
N ARG A 116 -2.29 -15.99 -44.39
CA ARG A 116 -2.43 -17.02 -43.36
C ARG A 116 -1.42 -18.15 -43.59
N ILE A 117 -0.85 -18.68 -42.52
CA ILE A 117 0.00 -19.87 -42.51
C ILE A 117 -0.66 -20.93 -41.62
N ASN A 118 -1.13 -22.02 -42.22
CA ASN A 118 -1.72 -23.15 -41.50
C ASN A 118 -0.72 -24.27 -41.20
N ASN A 119 0.47 -24.21 -41.79
CA ASN A 119 1.56 -25.12 -41.48
C ASN A 119 1.97 -24.97 -39.99
N GLU A 120 2.42 -26.06 -39.37
CA GLU A 120 3.22 -25.94 -38.15
C GLU A 120 4.50 -25.17 -38.45
N ILE A 121 4.85 -24.21 -37.59
CA ILE A 121 6.11 -23.46 -37.68
C ILE A 121 7.03 -23.92 -36.56
N ILE A 122 8.21 -24.43 -36.92
CA ILE A 122 9.22 -24.90 -35.97
C ILE A 122 10.34 -23.86 -35.84
N LEU A 123 10.65 -23.47 -34.60
CA LEU A 123 11.73 -22.56 -34.20
C LEU A 123 12.88 -23.34 -33.54
N PRO A 124 13.84 -23.90 -34.30
CA PRO A 124 14.68 -25.00 -33.82
C PRO A 124 15.80 -24.66 -32.85
N THR A 125 16.32 -23.43 -32.81
CA THR A 125 17.53 -23.11 -32.02
C THR A 125 17.23 -22.18 -30.85
N THR A 126 17.63 -22.62 -29.65
CA THR A 126 17.59 -21.80 -28.43
C THR A 126 18.36 -20.48 -28.61
N ASN A 127 17.94 -19.43 -27.92
CA ASN A 127 18.58 -18.11 -27.93
C ASN A 127 18.73 -17.46 -29.31
N THR A 128 17.99 -17.93 -30.32
CA THR A 128 17.99 -17.36 -31.68
C THR A 128 16.68 -16.62 -31.93
N PHE A 129 16.77 -15.38 -32.42
CA PHE A 129 15.60 -14.61 -32.83
C PHE A 129 15.01 -15.13 -34.15
N TYR A 130 13.71 -15.37 -34.13
CA TYR A 130 12.90 -15.70 -35.28
C TYR A 130 11.92 -14.56 -35.53
N ASP A 131 12.20 -13.80 -36.60
CA ASP A 131 11.57 -12.51 -36.83
C ASP A 131 10.29 -12.63 -37.66
N PHE A 132 9.18 -12.20 -37.08
CA PHE A 132 7.95 -11.89 -37.79
C PHE A 132 7.92 -10.39 -38.03
N THR A 133 8.22 -9.96 -39.26
CA THR A 133 8.53 -8.56 -39.61
C THR A 133 7.65 -8.05 -40.75
N GLY A 134 7.84 -6.79 -41.13
CA GLY A 134 7.22 -6.18 -42.30
C GLY A 134 6.31 -5.00 -41.98
N ASN A 135 6.09 -4.16 -42.98
CA ASN A 135 5.36 -2.90 -42.87
C ASN A 135 4.03 -2.89 -43.64
N GLY A 136 3.61 -4.04 -44.14
CA GLY A 136 2.33 -4.21 -44.82
C GLY A 136 1.14 -3.90 -43.92
N THR A 137 0.08 -3.35 -44.50
CA THR A 137 -1.19 -3.13 -43.77
C THR A 137 -2.02 -4.40 -43.63
N GLY A 138 -1.70 -5.44 -44.39
CA GLY A 138 -2.35 -6.74 -44.32
C GLY A 138 -1.94 -7.51 -43.07
N ALA A 139 -2.88 -8.18 -42.42
CA ALA A 139 -2.57 -9.02 -41.28
C ALA A 139 -1.85 -10.31 -41.72
N LEU A 140 -0.94 -10.83 -40.90
CA LEU A 140 -0.41 -12.19 -41.04
C LEU A 140 -1.03 -13.06 -39.95
N THR A 141 -1.74 -14.13 -40.31
CA THR A 141 -2.36 -15.06 -39.37
C THR A 141 -1.56 -16.36 -39.28
N LEU A 142 -1.15 -16.74 -38.08
CA LEU A 142 -0.56 -18.04 -37.79
C LEU A 142 -1.70 -18.98 -37.35
N GLY A 143 -2.19 -19.77 -38.29
CA GLY A 143 -3.28 -20.73 -38.10
C GLY A 143 -2.82 -22.15 -37.76
N GLY A 144 -1.53 -22.47 -37.91
CA GLY A 144 -0.91 -23.69 -37.42
C GLY A 144 -0.09 -23.44 -36.15
N PRO A 145 0.19 -24.47 -35.34
CA PRO A 145 0.93 -24.31 -34.10
C PRO A 145 2.36 -23.82 -34.35
N VAL A 146 2.90 -23.06 -33.40
CA VAL A 146 4.30 -22.63 -33.39
C VAL A 146 5.01 -23.37 -32.25
N SER A 147 6.02 -24.16 -32.60
CA SER A 147 6.75 -25.06 -31.69
C SER A 147 8.27 -24.85 -31.79
N GLY A 148 9.05 -25.58 -31.00
CA GLY A 148 10.53 -25.49 -31.01
C GLY A 148 11.09 -24.91 -29.71
N SER A 149 12.24 -24.25 -29.77
CA SER A 149 12.95 -23.68 -28.60
C SER A 149 13.48 -22.25 -28.84
N GLY A 150 13.14 -21.64 -29.98
CA GLY A 150 13.62 -20.31 -30.38
C GLY A 150 12.87 -19.12 -29.77
N ILE A 151 13.44 -17.91 -29.95
CA ILE A 151 12.83 -16.64 -29.54
C ILE A 151 11.82 -16.18 -30.60
N PHE A 152 10.54 -16.09 -30.24
CA PHE A 152 9.52 -15.51 -31.12
C PHE A 152 9.56 -13.98 -31.03
N ARG A 153 9.90 -13.28 -32.12
CA ARG A 153 9.97 -11.82 -32.11
C ARG A 153 9.08 -11.20 -33.19
N LYS A 154 8.10 -10.40 -32.76
CA LYS A 154 7.24 -9.59 -33.63
C LYS A 154 7.79 -8.18 -33.76
N GLN A 155 8.05 -7.78 -34.99
CA GLN A 155 8.56 -6.47 -35.39
C GLN A 155 7.78 -5.89 -36.59
N GLY A 156 8.11 -4.67 -36.98
CA GLY A 156 7.45 -3.97 -38.09
C GLY A 156 6.02 -3.52 -37.74
N SER A 157 5.39 -2.72 -38.59
CA SER A 157 4.10 -2.09 -38.30
C SER A 157 2.88 -3.00 -38.49
N HIS A 158 3.02 -4.13 -39.19
CA HIS A 158 1.89 -5.01 -39.53
C HIS A 158 1.21 -5.63 -38.29
N THR A 159 -0.01 -6.13 -38.48
CA THR A 159 -0.71 -6.94 -37.48
C THR A 159 -0.37 -8.41 -37.67
N LEU A 160 0.15 -9.04 -36.63
CA LEU A 160 0.33 -10.49 -36.55
C LEU A 160 -0.78 -11.06 -35.66
N ILE A 161 -1.46 -12.09 -36.15
CA ILE A 161 -2.59 -12.75 -35.50
C ILE A 161 -2.20 -14.19 -35.18
N LEU A 162 -2.38 -14.60 -33.93
CA LEU A 162 -2.21 -15.97 -33.48
C LEU A 162 -3.58 -16.65 -33.37
N ASP A 163 -3.80 -17.70 -34.16
CA ASP A 163 -5.03 -18.51 -34.22
C ASP A 163 -4.78 -19.98 -33.82
N ALA A 164 -3.57 -20.28 -33.35
CA ALA A 164 -3.15 -21.60 -32.89
C ALA A 164 -2.12 -21.47 -31.75
N VAL A 165 -1.79 -22.59 -31.10
CA VAL A 165 -0.93 -22.58 -29.92
C VAL A 165 0.51 -22.17 -30.27
N LEU A 166 1.07 -21.24 -29.48
CA LEU A 166 2.48 -20.90 -29.41
C LEU A 166 3.09 -21.59 -28.18
N SER A 167 3.89 -22.62 -28.43
CA SER A 167 4.43 -23.54 -27.41
C SER A 167 5.95 -23.76 -27.49
N ALA A 168 6.69 -22.93 -28.25
CA ALA A 168 8.15 -23.03 -28.29
C ALA A 168 8.73 -22.96 -26.85
N SER A 169 9.57 -23.94 -26.44
CA SER A 169 9.83 -24.29 -25.03
C SER A 169 11.31 -24.35 -24.61
N GLN A 170 11.50 -24.10 -23.30
CA GLN A 170 12.47 -24.68 -22.34
C GLN A 170 13.84 -24.01 -22.06
N ASP A 171 13.93 -22.68 -22.06
CA ASP A 171 14.90 -22.03 -21.15
C ASP A 171 14.29 -20.79 -20.50
N SER A 172 14.60 -20.62 -19.23
CA SER A 172 14.18 -19.59 -18.25
C SER A 172 14.43 -18.12 -18.66
N SER A 173 14.80 -17.85 -19.91
CA SER A 173 15.38 -16.58 -20.36
C SER A 173 14.76 -15.96 -21.63
N VAL A 174 13.73 -16.55 -22.26
CA VAL A 174 13.18 -16.05 -23.54
C VAL A 174 11.69 -16.38 -23.71
N ALA A 175 10.76 -15.61 -24.30
CA ALA A 175 10.57 -14.22 -24.74
C ALA A 175 9.71 -14.24 -26.02
N LEU A 176 8.38 -14.21 -25.90
CA LEU A 176 7.58 -13.58 -26.94
C LEU A 176 7.94 -12.09 -26.87
N THR A 177 8.76 -11.60 -27.80
CA THR A 177 9.19 -10.20 -27.83
C THR A 177 8.36 -9.43 -28.85
N LEU A 178 7.64 -8.41 -28.39
CA LEU A 178 6.98 -7.44 -29.24
C LEU A 178 7.79 -6.15 -29.26
N THR A 179 8.28 -5.76 -30.44
CA THR A 179 9.00 -4.48 -30.63
C THR A 179 8.24 -3.51 -31.52
N GLY A 180 7.18 -3.94 -32.22
CA GLY A 180 6.40 -3.08 -33.11
C GLY A 180 5.15 -3.73 -33.69
N GLY A 181 4.25 -2.87 -34.20
CA GLY A 181 2.97 -3.28 -34.79
C GLY A 181 2.02 -3.87 -33.77
N MET A 182 1.08 -4.70 -34.21
CA MET A 182 0.10 -5.34 -33.32
C MET A 182 0.33 -6.85 -33.27
N PHE A 183 0.23 -7.44 -32.09
CA PHE A 183 0.13 -8.89 -31.90
C PHE A 183 -1.22 -9.22 -31.27
N ARG A 184 -2.07 -9.95 -31.99
CA ARG A 184 -3.45 -10.27 -31.61
C ARG A 184 -3.63 -11.77 -31.43
N VAL A 185 -4.41 -12.21 -30.44
CA VAL A 185 -4.83 -13.61 -30.28
C VAL A 185 -6.30 -13.79 -30.70
N LEU A 186 -6.68 -14.99 -31.18
CA LEU A 186 -8.07 -15.33 -31.53
C LEU A 186 -8.73 -16.36 -30.60
N GLY A 187 -7.96 -17.03 -29.74
CA GLY A 187 -8.42 -18.02 -28.79
C GLY A 187 -7.81 -17.83 -27.40
N ASP A 188 -8.40 -18.48 -26.41
CA ASP A 188 -7.93 -18.43 -25.03
C ASP A 188 -6.68 -19.28 -24.85
N ASN A 189 -5.73 -18.78 -24.07
CA ASN A 189 -4.48 -19.44 -23.70
C ASN A 189 -3.73 -20.03 -24.91
N LEU A 190 -3.77 -19.33 -26.05
CA LEU A 190 -3.00 -19.71 -27.23
C LEU A 190 -1.49 -19.55 -26.99
N ILE A 191 -1.09 -18.68 -26.07
CA ILE A 191 0.31 -18.53 -25.69
C ILE A 191 0.54 -19.37 -24.45
N ALA A 192 1.48 -20.31 -24.52
CA ALA A 192 1.78 -21.18 -23.39
C ALA A 192 2.17 -20.33 -22.15
N PRO A 193 1.63 -20.62 -20.96
CA PRO A 193 1.79 -19.76 -19.79
C PRO A 193 3.23 -19.67 -19.26
N GLU A 194 4.06 -20.64 -19.60
CA GLU A 194 5.49 -20.69 -19.28
C GLU A 194 6.31 -19.65 -20.09
N LEU A 195 5.73 -19.10 -21.17
CA LEU A 195 6.41 -18.12 -22.00
C LEU A 195 6.44 -16.75 -21.31
N HIS A 196 7.63 -16.18 -21.20
CA HIS A 196 7.79 -14.79 -20.80
C HIS A 196 7.41 -13.88 -21.96
N LEU A 197 6.59 -12.86 -21.70
CA LEU A 197 6.22 -11.85 -22.69
C LEU A 197 6.99 -10.55 -22.44
N PHE A 198 7.74 -10.09 -23.45
CA PHE A 198 8.48 -8.84 -23.41
C PHE A 198 7.85 -7.84 -24.38
N LEU A 199 7.19 -6.83 -23.84
CA LEU A 199 6.61 -5.76 -24.63
C LEU A 199 7.56 -4.55 -24.62
N GLN A 200 8.37 -4.44 -25.68
CA GLN A 200 9.38 -3.41 -25.90
C GLN A 200 8.94 -2.37 -26.95
N GLY A 201 7.69 -2.47 -27.43
CA GLY A 201 7.06 -1.65 -28.45
C GLY A 201 5.80 -2.33 -28.95
N GLY A 202 5.09 -1.71 -29.90
CA GLY A 202 3.86 -2.26 -30.46
C GLY A 202 2.69 -2.37 -29.46
N THR A 203 1.64 -3.07 -29.88
CA THR A 203 0.40 -3.28 -29.11
C THR A 203 0.11 -4.78 -28.98
N PHE A 204 -0.13 -5.26 -27.77
CA PHE A 204 -0.66 -6.60 -27.53
C PHE A 204 -2.18 -6.55 -27.40
N ASP A 205 -2.90 -7.30 -28.23
CA ASP A 205 -4.36 -7.28 -28.30
C ASP A 205 -4.94 -8.66 -27.94
N LEU A 206 -5.57 -8.76 -26.77
CA LEU A 206 -6.25 -9.97 -26.32
C LEU A 206 -7.51 -10.25 -27.14
N ASN A 207 -8.09 -9.23 -27.79
CA ASN A 207 -9.29 -9.38 -28.61
C ASN A 207 -10.43 -10.12 -27.88
N GLY A 208 -10.60 -9.84 -26.58
CA GLY A 208 -11.64 -10.47 -25.77
C GLY A 208 -11.34 -11.92 -25.39
N ARG A 209 -10.07 -12.33 -25.41
CA ARG A 209 -9.61 -13.68 -25.07
C ARG A 209 -8.78 -13.70 -23.80
N ASP A 210 -8.86 -14.81 -23.09
CA ASP A 210 -8.14 -15.00 -21.85
C ASP A 210 -6.70 -15.45 -22.12
N GLN A 211 -5.72 -14.80 -21.50
CA GLN A 211 -4.32 -15.25 -21.56
C GLN A 211 -3.71 -15.27 -20.17
N THR A 212 -2.84 -16.25 -19.93
CA THR A 212 -2.11 -16.42 -18.68
C THR A 212 -0.62 -16.39 -18.98
N PHE A 213 0.14 -15.64 -18.19
CA PHE A 213 1.60 -15.56 -18.30
C PHE A 213 2.22 -15.69 -16.92
N ALA A 214 3.22 -16.54 -16.77
CA ALA A 214 4.02 -16.60 -15.55
C ALA A 214 4.79 -15.28 -15.32
N MET A 215 5.25 -14.63 -16.40
CA MET A 215 5.94 -13.35 -16.32
C MET A 215 5.72 -12.49 -17.56
N MET A 216 5.56 -11.19 -17.34
CA MET A 216 5.48 -10.16 -18.39
C MET A 216 6.37 -8.97 -18.03
N TRP A 217 7.13 -8.47 -19.00
CA TRP A 217 7.88 -7.22 -18.91
C TRP A 217 7.33 -6.19 -19.88
N PHE A 218 7.18 -4.94 -19.43
CA PHE A 218 6.67 -3.86 -20.24
C PHE A 218 7.66 -2.70 -20.29
N GLN A 219 7.74 -2.07 -21.45
CA GLN A 219 8.43 -0.80 -21.67
C GLN A 219 7.49 0.17 -22.41
N GLY A 220 6.27 0.34 -21.87
CA GLY A 220 5.30 1.34 -22.36
C GLY A 220 4.42 0.91 -23.54
N SER A 221 4.40 -0.38 -23.89
CA SER A 221 3.54 -0.91 -24.95
C SER A 221 2.08 -1.07 -24.49
N PRO A 222 1.08 -0.60 -25.26
CA PRO A 222 -0.31 -0.79 -24.89
C PRO A 222 -0.73 -2.27 -24.90
N ILE A 223 -1.58 -2.65 -23.94
CA ILE A 223 -2.35 -3.89 -23.97
C ILE A 223 -3.83 -3.54 -24.13
N LEU A 224 -4.48 -4.17 -25.10
CA LEU A 224 -5.92 -4.08 -25.29
C LEU A 224 -6.55 -5.37 -24.76
N LEU A 225 -7.34 -5.30 -23.69
CA LEU A 225 -8.01 -6.49 -23.14
C LEU A 225 -9.27 -6.82 -23.94
N ASN A 226 -10.02 -5.80 -24.38
CA ASN A 226 -11.23 -5.95 -25.20
C ASN A 226 -12.27 -6.93 -24.60
N GLY A 227 -12.38 -6.95 -23.27
CA GLY A 227 -13.28 -7.84 -22.52
C GLY A 227 -12.65 -9.16 -22.07
N GLY A 228 -11.41 -9.46 -22.48
CA GLY A 228 -10.69 -10.66 -22.07
C GLY A 228 -10.03 -10.53 -20.71
N ARG A 229 -9.58 -11.66 -20.16
CA ARG A 229 -8.85 -11.72 -18.89
C ARG A 229 -7.35 -11.91 -19.11
N LEU A 230 -6.55 -11.02 -18.54
CA LEU A 230 -5.09 -11.16 -18.47
C LEU A 230 -4.69 -11.63 -17.08
N THR A 231 -4.11 -12.83 -16.97
CA THR A 231 -3.62 -13.37 -15.69
C THR A 231 -2.10 -13.35 -15.64
N LEU A 232 -1.55 -12.72 -14.59
CA LEU A 232 -0.13 -12.63 -14.29
C LEU A 232 0.20 -13.59 -13.12
N GLY A 233 0.81 -14.74 -13.45
CA GLY A 233 1.05 -15.90 -12.58
C GLY A 233 2.30 -15.85 -11.68
N ILE A 234 2.66 -17.03 -11.16
CA ILE A 234 3.52 -17.31 -10.00
C ILE A 234 5.02 -17.27 -10.36
N ASN A 235 5.77 -16.31 -9.83
CA ASN A 235 7.16 -16.59 -9.44
C ASN A 235 7.61 -15.68 -8.28
N PRO A 236 8.10 -16.23 -7.15
CA PRO A 236 8.59 -15.48 -5.99
C PRO A 236 10.07 -15.07 -6.11
N GLY A 237 10.53 -14.73 -7.31
CA GLY A 237 11.91 -14.31 -7.59
C GLY A 237 11.97 -12.87 -8.06
N VAL A 238 12.74 -12.04 -7.37
CA VAL A 238 12.91 -10.59 -7.57
C VAL A 238 13.04 -10.21 -9.05
N GLY A 239 12.02 -9.54 -9.59
CA GLY A 239 12.01 -9.08 -10.98
C GLY A 239 10.67 -8.47 -11.36
N GLY A 240 10.17 -7.53 -10.55
CA GLY A 240 8.91 -6.85 -10.77
C GLY A 240 8.77 -6.34 -12.20
N GLY A 241 7.91 -7.00 -12.98
CA GLY A 241 7.42 -6.45 -14.24
C GLY A 241 6.62 -5.19 -13.94
N SER A 242 6.85 -4.13 -14.70
CA SER A 242 6.10 -2.88 -14.58
C SER A 242 4.95 -2.90 -15.58
N VAL A 243 3.70 -3.09 -15.19
CA VAL A 243 2.55 -2.97 -16.10
C VAL A 243 2.31 -1.49 -16.41
N GLY A 244 2.17 -1.16 -17.70
CA GLY A 244 1.75 0.16 -18.15
C GLY A 244 1.06 0.08 -19.51
N GLY A 245 0.05 0.94 -19.73
CA GLY A 245 -0.67 1.01 -21.00
C GLY A 245 -1.84 0.03 -21.14
N LEU A 246 -2.51 -0.33 -20.05
CA LEU A 246 -3.73 -1.13 -20.10
C LEU A 246 -4.88 -0.31 -20.70
N ASN A 247 -5.68 -0.91 -21.57
CA ASN A 247 -6.82 -0.26 -22.20
C ASN A 247 -7.98 -1.25 -22.44
N GLY A 248 -9.20 -0.70 -22.45
CA GLY A 248 -10.43 -1.43 -22.67
C GLY A 248 -10.97 -2.07 -21.39
N GLY A 249 -12.12 -2.74 -21.52
CA GLY A 249 -12.71 -3.55 -20.43
C GLY A 249 -12.10 -4.94 -20.36
N GLY A 250 -12.52 -5.73 -19.38
CA GLY A 250 -12.03 -7.08 -19.11
C GLY A 250 -11.59 -7.23 -17.67
N GLU A 251 -10.60 -8.08 -17.43
CA GLU A 251 -10.07 -8.31 -16.10
C GLU A 251 -8.54 -8.47 -16.13
N LEU A 252 -7.86 -7.82 -15.19
CA LEU A 252 -6.46 -8.07 -14.88
C LEU A 252 -6.37 -8.84 -13.56
N ILE A 253 -5.83 -10.06 -13.60
CA ILE A 253 -5.58 -10.88 -12.41
C ILE A 253 -4.09 -10.88 -12.09
N LYS A 254 -3.75 -10.51 -10.86
CA LYS A 254 -2.42 -10.71 -10.29
C LYS A 254 -2.45 -11.91 -9.32
N GLY A 255 -1.84 -13.02 -9.74
CA GLY A 255 -1.55 -14.16 -8.86
C GLY A 255 -0.32 -13.92 -7.97
N PRO A 256 0.31 -14.96 -7.40
CA PRO A 256 1.52 -14.83 -6.58
C PRO A 256 2.68 -14.02 -7.19
N GLY A 257 3.42 -13.28 -6.36
CA GLY A 257 4.58 -12.44 -6.76
C GLY A 257 4.24 -10.95 -6.90
N SER A 258 5.23 -10.12 -7.23
CA SER A 258 5.09 -8.65 -7.26
C SER A 258 5.06 -8.04 -8.67
N THR A 259 4.23 -7.02 -8.87
CA THR A 259 4.17 -6.21 -10.11
C THR A 259 4.08 -4.74 -9.76
N GLN A 260 4.70 -3.87 -10.56
CA GLN A 260 4.58 -2.41 -10.40
C GLN A 260 3.63 -1.86 -11.45
N PHE A 261 2.75 -0.94 -11.10
CA PHE A 261 1.94 -0.21 -12.07
C PHE A 261 2.52 1.19 -12.21
N THR A 262 3.16 1.45 -13.35
CA THR A 262 4.00 2.65 -13.56
C THR A 262 3.38 3.68 -14.49
N ALA A 263 2.25 3.36 -15.13
CA ALA A 263 1.55 4.28 -16.01
C ALA A 263 0.14 4.56 -15.49
N SER A 264 -0.35 5.78 -15.74
CA SER A 264 -1.78 6.09 -15.61
C SER A 264 -2.55 5.40 -16.73
N ASN A 265 -3.62 4.69 -16.41
CA ASN A 265 -4.41 3.91 -17.36
C ASN A 265 -5.88 4.36 -17.37
N PRO A 266 -6.20 5.63 -17.68
CA PRO A 266 -7.57 6.14 -17.57
C PRO A 266 -8.59 5.47 -18.50
N ASN A 267 -8.12 4.69 -19.48
CA ASN A 267 -8.96 3.97 -20.45
C ASN A 267 -9.11 2.47 -20.13
N PHE A 268 -8.49 1.99 -19.06
CA PHE A 268 -8.75 0.64 -18.57
C PHE A 268 -9.99 0.69 -17.70
N THR A 269 -11.06 0.02 -18.13
CA THR A 269 -12.36 0.05 -17.44
C THR A 269 -12.69 -1.30 -16.79
N GLY A 270 -11.73 -2.21 -16.81
CA GLY A 270 -11.88 -3.58 -16.31
C GLY A 270 -11.63 -3.68 -14.80
N LEU A 271 -11.87 -4.87 -14.27
CA LEU A 271 -11.56 -5.20 -12.89
C LEU A 271 -10.04 -5.43 -12.72
N VAL A 272 -9.45 -4.88 -11.65
CA VAL A 272 -8.15 -5.36 -11.14
C VAL A 272 -8.41 -6.31 -9.97
N ARG A 273 -7.93 -7.55 -10.07
CA ARG A 273 -8.03 -8.56 -9.00
C ARG A 273 -6.65 -8.98 -8.54
N ILE A 274 -6.36 -8.80 -7.25
CA ILE A 274 -5.10 -9.19 -6.62
C ILE A 274 -5.37 -10.40 -5.74
N GLN A 275 -4.91 -11.57 -6.18
CA GLN A 275 -5.14 -12.84 -5.51
C GLN A 275 -4.12 -13.10 -4.40
N GLY A 276 -4.37 -14.13 -3.59
CA GLY A 276 -3.45 -14.59 -2.54
C GLY A 276 -2.00 -14.75 -3.02
N GLY A 277 -1.06 -14.16 -2.28
CA GLY A 277 0.37 -14.12 -2.58
C GLY A 277 0.76 -13.07 -3.63
N GLY A 278 -0.20 -12.39 -4.25
CA GLY A 278 0.02 -11.33 -5.23
C GLY A 278 0.26 -9.97 -4.58
N THR A 279 1.15 -9.18 -5.16
CA THR A 279 1.41 -7.81 -4.73
C THR A 279 1.45 -6.85 -5.91
N VAL A 280 0.72 -5.74 -5.83
CA VAL A 280 0.76 -4.65 -6.81
C VAL A 280 1.30 -3.38 -6.15
N PHE A 281 2.31 -2.75 -6.74
CA PHE A 281 2.85 -1.46 -6.30
C PHE A 281 2.37 -0.34 -7.23
N LEU A 282 1.59 0.61 -6.73
CA LEU A 282 1.13 1.77 -7.50
C LEU A 282 2.18 2.87 -7.50
N GLN A 283 2.79 3.10 -8.66
CA GLN A 283 3.79 4.15 -8.85
C GLN A 283 3.20 5.40 -9.53
N ALA A 284 2.00 5.32 -10.10
CA ALA A 284 1.34 6.42 -10.81
C ALA A 284 -0.12 6.61 -10.38
N ASN A 285 -0.62 7.84 -10.44
CA ASN A 285 -2.02 8.16 -10.18
C ASN A 285 -2.91 7.68 -11.34
N GLY A 286 -4.05 7.06 -11.04
CA GLY A 286 -4.95 6.46 -12.04
C GLY A 286 -4.38 5.18 -12.67
N ALA A 287 -3.40 4.54 -12.04
CA ALA A 287 -2.77 3.34 -12.58
C ALA A 287 -3.66 2.09 -12.54
N LEU A 288 -4.68 2.05 -11.68
CA LEU A 288 -5.63 0.93 -11.59
C LEU A 288 -6.72 0.97 -12.67
N GLY A 289 -6.95 2.12 -13.32
CA GLY A 289 -8.00 2.25 -14.32
C GLY A 289 -8.90 3.46 -14.13
N ASP A 290 -10.02 3.43 -14.85
CA ASP A 290 -11.21 4.20 -14.52
C ASP A 290 -11.85 3.71 -13.23
N THR A 291 -12.80 4.48 -12.69
CA THR A 291 -13.44 4.20 -11.40
C THR A 291 -14.69 3.32 -11.49
N THR A 292 -14.96 2.71 -12.65
CA THR A 292 -16.26 2.08 -12.93
C THR A 292 -16.39 0.71 -12.26
N THR A 293 -15.35 -0.11 -12.36
CA THR A 293 -15.38 -1.52 -11.91
C THR A 293 -14.64 -1.72 -10.58
N GLY A 294 -13.65 -0.88 -10.30
CA GLY A 294 -12.88 -0.93 -9.06
C GLY A 294 -11.79 -2.00 -9.06
N THR A 295 -11.19 -2.15 -7.89
CA THR A 295 -10.11 -3.08 -7.59
C THR A 295 -10.51 -3.98 -6.42
N VAL A 296 -10.19 -5.28 -6.50
CA VAL A 296 -10.42 -6.26 -5.45
C VAL A 296 -9.09 -6.83 -4.98
N VAL A 297 -8.83 -6.79 -3.67
CA VAL A 297 -7.72 -7.49 -3.02
C VAL A 297 -8.32 -8.68 -2.29
N GLU A 298 -8.07 -9.88 -2.81
CA GLU A 298 -8.50 -11.13 -2.18
C GLU A 298 -7.65 -11.46 -0.96
N ALA A 299 -8.13 -12.39 -0.12
CA ALA A 299 -7.38 -12.88 1.04
C ALA A 299 -5.93 -13.25 0.69
N GLY A 300 -4.96 -12.68 1.41
CA GLY A 300 -3.53 -12.87 1.18
C GLY A 300 -2.93 -12.08 0.00
N GLY A 301 -3.70 -11.24 -0.69
CA GLY A 301 -3.20 -10.26 -1.67
C GLY A 301 -2.72 -8.98 -1.00
N SER A 302 -2.00 -8.13 -1.73
CA SER A 302 -1.58 -6.80 -1.26
C SER A 302 -1.57 -5.74 -2.36
N LEU A 303 -2.13 -4.58 -2.04
CA LEU A 303 -1.99 -3.34 -2.81
C LEU A 303 -1.10 -2.36 -2.05
N PHE A 304 0.06 -2.00 -2.62
CA PHE A 304 0.98 -1.01 -2.07
C PHE A 304 0.84 0.31 -2.82
N VAL A 305 0.49 1.38 -2.12
CA VAL A 305 0.36 2.74 -2.64
C VAL A 305 1.67 3.48 -2.44
N ASN A 306 2.39 3.79 -3.52
CA ASN A 306 3.69 4.49 -3.48
C ASN A 306 3.62 5.88 -4.12
N THR A 307 2.40 6.41 -4.25
CA THR A 307 2.11 7.68 -4.92
C THR A 307 0.91 8.35 -4.26
N ASN A 308 0.61 9.59 -4.63
CA ASN A 308 -0.64 10.23 -4.25
C ASN A 308 -1.71 9.82 -5.26
N TYR A 309 -2.51 8.81 -4.90
CA TYR A 309 -3.56 8.25 -5.73
C TYR A 309 -4.87 9.04 -5.51
N THR A 310 -5.05 10.11 -6.28
CA THR A 310 -6.17 11.06 -6.14
C THR A 310 -7.41 10.65 -6.92
N MET A 311 -7.30 9.66 -7.80
CA MET A 311 -8.45 9.11 -8.53
C MET A 311 -9.28 8.23 -7.58
N PRO A 312 -10.61 8.42 -7.49
CA PRO A 312 -11.44 7.75 -6.48
C PRO A 312 -11.84 6.33 -6.92
N GLU A 313 -10.83 5.47 -7.13
CA GLU A 313 -10.98 4.07 -7.51
C GLU A 313 -11.63 3.24 -6.38
N PRO A 314 -12.82 2.65 -6.55
CA PRO A 314 -13.41 1.80 -5.53
C PRO A 314 -12.51 0.59 -5.22
N LEU A 315 -12.24 0.35 -3.94
CA LEU A 315 -11.40 -0.75 -3.47
C LEU A 315 -12.20 -1.70 -2.58
N THR A 316 -12.18 -2.99 -2.89
CA THR A 316 -12.73 -4.04 -2.03
C THR A 316 -11.60 -4.85 -1.41
N LEU A 317 -11.65 -5.04 -0.09
CA LEU A 317 -10.69 -5.86 0.66
C LEU A 317 -11.40 -7.10 1.22
N ASP A 318 -10.93 -8.28 0.82
CA ASP A 318 -11.53 -9.57 1.14
C ASP A 318 -10.59 -10.44 2.02
N GLY A 319 -9.91 -9.80 2.96
CA GLY A 319 -9.13 -10.51 3.97
C GLY A 319 -7.83 -9.83 4.34
N ASN A 320 -7.19 -10.40 5.36
CA ASN A 320 -5.88 -9.98 5.84
C ASN A 320 -4.74 -10.59 5.00
N ASN A 321 -3.53 -10.04 5.14
CA ASN A 321 -2.32 -10.65 4.60
C ASN A 321 -1.28 -10.93 5.70
N THR A 322 -0.91 -12.21 5.88
CA THR A 322 0.12 -12.57 6.86
C THR A 322 1.50 -12.15 6.38
N GLY A 323 2.08 -11.10 6.98
CA GLY A 323 3.45 -10.62 6.68
C GLY A 323 3.50 -9.29 5.93
N THR A 324 2.36 -8.80 5.44
CA THR A 324 2.15 -7.46 4.87
C THR A 324 0.76 -6.96 5.30
N ALA A 325 0.10 -6.11 4.53
CA ALA A 325 -1.32 -5.75 4.70
C ALA A 325 -2.04 -5.82 3.35
N ALA A 326 -3.36 -5.99 3.35
CA ALA A 326 -4.19 -5.99 2.15
C ALA A 326 -4.10 -4.65 1.41
N LEU A 327 -4.10 -3.55 2.17
CA LEU A 327 -3.77 -2.21 1.68
C LEU A 327 -2.61 -1.62 2.48
N ALA A 328 -1.51 -1.30 1.81
CA ALA A 328 -0.36 -0.67 2.44
C ALA A 328 0.09 0.55 1.65
N ALA A 329 0.91 1.38 2.28
CA ALA A 329 1.70 2.39 1.59
C ALA A 329 3.19 2.20 1.83
N SER A 330 4.03 2.54 0.85
CA SER A 330 5.48 2.68 1.05
C SER A 330 5.97 3.97 0.39
N GLY A 331 6.29 4.97 1.22
CA GLY A 331 6.68 6.31 0.79
C GLY A 331 6.72 7.29 1.96
N THR A 332 7.27 8.48 1.76
CA THR A 332 7.29 9.53 2.81
C THR A 332 5.91 10.12 3.04
N THR A 333 5.17 10.42 1.96
CA THR A 333 3.78 10.89 2.01
C THR A 333 3.03 10.30 0.82
N THR A 334 1.95 9.58 1.09
CA THR A 334 1.12 8.94 0.07
C THR A 334 -0.36 9.11 0.40
N SER A 335 -1.23 8.93 -0.60
CA SER A 335 -2.67 9.00 -0.39
C SER A 335 -3.45 8.05 -1.27
N PHE A 336 -4.63 7.66 -0.81
CA PHE A 336 -5.61 6.91 -1.59
C PHE A 336 -7.00 7.54 -1.42
N ALA A 337 -7.56 8.02 -2.53
CA ALA A 337 -8.83 8.74 -2.56
C ALA A 337 -10.05 7.87 -2.83
N GLY A 338 -9.85 6.61 -3.20
CA GLY A 338 -10.92 5.66 -3.48
C GLY A 338 -11.70 5.25 -2.22
N PRO A 339 -13.02 5.05 -2.31
CA PRO A 339 -13.78 4.45 -1.23
C PRO A 339 -13.36 2.99 -1.04
N ILE A 340 -13.29 2.55 0.21
CA ILE A 340 -12.87 1.19 0.59
C ILE A 340 -14.06 0.44 1.17
N THR A 341 -14.30 -0.80 0.74
CA THR A 341 -15.35 -1.69 1.29
C THR A 341 -14.71 -2.99 1.76
N LEU A 342 -15.06 -3.44 2.96
CA LEU A 342 -14.61 -4.74 3.47
C LEU A 342 -15.61 -5.85 3.10
N THR A 343 -15.10 -7.02 2.73
CA THR A 343 -15.89 -8.27 2.60
C THR A 343 -15.39 -9.38 3.51
N ALA A 344 -14.29 -9.12 4.22
CA ALA A 344 -13.79 -9.88 5.36
C ALA A 344 -13.01 -8.95 6.29
N ASP A 345 -12.65 -9.43 7.49
CA ASP A 345 -11.69 -8.74 8.34
C ASP A 345 -10.42 -8.46 7.53
N SER A 346 -10.02 -7.19 7.43
CA SER A 346 -8.97 -6.75 6.51
C SER A 346 -8.00 -5.80 7.19
N ASP A 347 -6.73 -5.89 6.80
CA ASP A 347 -5.65 -5.11 7.36
C ASP A 347 -5.17 -3.99 6.44
N PHE A 348 -4.74 -2.90 7.08
CA PHE A 348 -4.03 -1.82 6.44
C PHE A 348 -2.86 -1.33 7.30
N GLY A 349 -1.83 -0.80 6.64
CA GLY A 349 -0.61 -0.36 7.32
C GLY A 349 0.24 0.61 6.49
N THR A 350 1.31 1.13 7.07
CA THR A 350 2.22 2.05 6.38
C THR A 350 3.68 1.70 6.63
N ALA A 351 4.42 1.43 5.56
CA ALA A 351 5.85 1.10 5.60
C ALA A 351 6.71 2.37 5.63
N GLY A 352 6.64 3.12 6.73
CA GLY A 352 7.24 4.44 6.91
C GLY A 352 6.29 5.57 6.52
N GLY A 353 6.70 6.80 6.84
CA GLY A 353 6.01 8.03 6.39
C GLY A 353 4.56 8.17 6.84
N THR A 354 3.79 8.92 6.04
CA THR A 354 2.37 9.18 6.25
C THR A 354 1.53 8.65 5.09
N PHE A 355 0.51 7.84 5.40
CA PHE A 355 -0.48 7.36 4.44
C PHE A 355 -1.86 7.98 4.72
N THR A 356 -2.41 8.73 3.76
CA THR A 356 -3.71 9.42 3.94
C THR A 356 -4.82 8.74 3.13
N LEU A 357 -5.86 8.27 3.81
CA LEU A 357 -7.08 7.75 3.21
C LEU A 357 -8.14 8.84 3.19
N THR A 358 -8.73 9.12 2.02
CA THR A 358 -9.75 10.18 1.88
C THR A 358 -11.10 9.74 1.31
N GLY A 359 -11.21 8.52 0.79
CA GLY A 359 -12.44 8.02 0.18
C GLY A 359 -13.47 7.44 1.16
N GLY A 360 -13.08 7.22 2.42
CA GLY A 360 -13.90 6.56 3.43
C GLY A 360 -13.75 5.03 3.40
N ILE A 361 -14.12 4.40 4.51
CA ILE A 361 -14.03 2.94 4.68
C ILE A 361 -15.38 2.43 5.19
N ASP A 362 -16.04 1.58 4.42
CA ASP A 362 -17.21 0.82 4.87
C ASP A 362 -16.76 -0.53 5.43
N THR A 363 -16.94 -0.71 6.74
CA THR A 363 -16.63 -1.96 7.42
C THR A 363 -17.56 -3.10 7.01
N ASN A 364 -18.77 -2.82 6.53
CA ASN A 364 -19.74 -3.83 6.09
C ASN A 364 -19.91 -5.03 7.05
N GLY A 365 -19.81 -4.78 8.37
CA GLY A 365 -19.92 -5.80 9.42
C GLY A 365 -18.61 -6.50 9.81
N PHE A 366 -17.48 -6.17 9.18
CA PHE A 366 -16.16 -6.75 9.43
C PHE A 366 -15.25 -5.84 10.26
N THR A 367 -14.20 -6.41 10.84
CA THR A 367 -13.23 -5.66 11.61
C THR A 367 -12.19 -5.04 10.69
N LEU A 368 -12.07 -3.71 10.75
CA LEU A 368 -10.95 -2.99 10.20
C LEU A 368 -9.74 -3.15 11.13
N LEU A 369 -8.72 -3.86 10.66
CA LEU A 369 -7.49 -4.12 11.40
C LEU A 369 -6.40 -3.14 10.96
N HIS A 370 -5.88 -2.33 11.87
CA HIS A 370 -4.70 -1.52 11.58
C HIS A 370 -3.45 -2.30 12.01
N ALA A 371 -2.79 -2.92 11.03
CA ALA A 371 -1.70 -3.83 11.25
C ALA A 371 -0.58 -3.69 10.21
N TYR A 372 0.63 -3.92 10.74
CA TYR A 372 1.92 -4.05 10.09
C TYR A 372 2.60 -2.76 9.61
N PHE A 373 3.89 -2.67 9.99
CA PHE A 373 4.90 -1.64 9.71
C PHE A 373 5.02 -0.50 10.76
N SER A 374 5.41 0.70 10.32
CA SER A 374 5.83 1.83 11.16
C SER A 374 5.48 3.14 10.48
N GLY A 375 4.94 4.13 11.18
CA GLY A 375 4.60 5.43 10.60
C GLY A 375 3.19 5.87 10.98
N THR A 376 2.59 6.72 10.17
CA THR A 376 1.29 7.33 10.47
C THR A 376 0.28 7.03 9.37
N THR A 377 -0.85 6.43 9.69
CA THR A 377 -2.00 6.43 8.79
C THR A 377 -3.02 7.45 9.25
N VAL A 378 -3.55 8.23 8.32
CA VAL A 378 -4.51 9.30 8.56
C VAL A 378 -5.79 8.97 7.79
N ILE A 379 -6.91 8.83 8.49
CA ILE A 379 -8.24 8.80 7.90
C ILE A 379 -8.77 10.23 7.92
N ASN A 380 -8.99 10.80 6.74
CA ASN A 380 -9.34 12.19 6.55
C ASN A 380 -10.53 12.36 5.59
N ASN A 381 -11.23 13.49 5.67
CA ASN A 381 -12.44 13.83 4.89
C ASN A 381 -13.65 12.90 5.12
N ASN A 382 -13.52 11.62 4.78
CA ASN A 382 -14.53 10.58 4.95
C ASN A 382 -14.02 9.53 5.93
N GLY A 383 -14.78 9.29 7.00
CA GLY A 383 -14.39 8.38 8.06
C GLY A 383 -14.72 6.91 7.78
N VAL A 384 -14.80 6.15 8.86
CA VAL A 384 -15.15 4.72 8.86
C VAL A 384 -16.64 4.56 9.17
N THR A 385 -17.35 3.75 8.39
CA THR A 385 -18.80 3.49 8.51
C THR A 385 -19.10 1.99 8.57
N GLY A 386 -20.37 1.61 8.69
CA GLY A 386 -20.82 0.21 8.66
C GLY A 386 -20.99 -0.43 10.05
N SER A 387 -21.37 -1.69 10.12
CA SER A 387 -21.67 -2.34 11.41
C SER A 387 -20.47 -3.00 12.10
N GLY A 388 -19.31 -3.00 11.46
CA GLY A 388 -18.09 -3.64 11.95
C GLY A 388 -17.29 -2.78 12.93
N GLY A 389 -16.14 -3.30 13.38
CA GLY A 389 -15.31 -2.68 14.41
C GLY A 389 -13.96 -2.16 13.90
N LEU A 390 -13.22 -1.48 14.77
CA LEU A 390 -11.86 -1.02 14.52
C LEU A 390 -10.91 -1.62 15.55
N ARG A 391 -9.80 -2.21 15.10
CA ARG A 391 -8.79 -2.80 15.99
C ARG A 391 -7.38 -2.33 15.63
N LYS A 392 -6.70 -1.69 16.57
CA LYS A 392 -5.32 -1.19 16.45
C LYS A 392 -4.36 -2.13 17.19
N VAL A 393 -3.48 -2.82 16.46
CA VAL A 393 -2.66 -3.92 17.02
C VAL A 393 -1.15 -3.72 16.95
N THR A 394 -0.67 -2.70 16.24
CA THR A 394 0.77 -2.42 16.07
C THR A 394 1.31 -1.41 17.08
N THR A 395 2.54 -1.61 17.55
CA THR A 395 3.21 -0.69 18.49
C THR A 395 3.76 0.57 17.84
N ASN A 396 4.30 0.47 16.64
CA ASN A 396 5.15 1.52 16.04
C ASN A 396 4.39 2.42 15.06
N GLU A 397 3.07 2.32 15.04
CA GLU A 397 2.21 3.10 14.16
C GLU A 397 1.22 3.93 14.95
N THR A 398 0.95 5.11 14.43
CA THR A 398 -0.15 5.97 14.85
C THR A 398 -1.25 5.90 13.80
N LEU A 399 -2.46 5.57 14.24
CA LEU A 399 -3.66 5.77 13.45
C LEU A 399 -4.30 7.09 13.89
N ILE A 400 -4.42 8.06 12.98
CA ILE A 400 -5.07 9.34 13.21
C ILE A 400 -6.42 9.34 12.50
N ILE A 401 -7.49 9.65 13.23
CA ILE A 401 -8.84 9.81 12.71
C ILE A 401 -9.23 11.28 12.83
N ASN A 402 -9.21 11.98 11.69
CA ASN A 402 -9.62 13.38 11.60
C ASN A 402 -11.04 13.55 11.04
N ALA A 403 -11.60 12.50 10.44
CA ALA A 403 -12.97 12.47 9.92
C ALA A 403 -13.94 11.84 10.93
N PRO A 404 -15.23 12.20 10.93
CA PRO A 404 -16.23 11.55 11.77
C PRO A 404 -16.42 10.09 11.33
N CYS A 405 -16.45 9.17 12.29
CA CYS A 405 -16.71 7.76 12.04
C CYS A 405 -18.05 7.34 12.64
N THR A 406 -18.86 6.63 11.85
CA THR A 406 -20.20 6.16 12.22
C THR A 406 -20.32 4.64 12.31
N TYR A 407 -19.20 3.92 12.37
CA TYR A 407 -19.23 2.47 12.51
C TYR A 407 -19.73 2.05 13.88
N THR A 408 -20.59 1.04 13.95
CA THR A 408 -21.27 0.67 15.21
C THR A 408 -20.58 -0.43 16.00
N GLY A 409 -19.61 -1.15 15.44
CA GLY A 409 -18.85 -2.15 16.17
C GLY A 409 -17.81 -1.53 17.11
N SER A 410 -17.16 -2.36 17.93
CA SER A 410 -16.22 -1.90 18.96
C SER A 410 -14.93 -1.32 18.41
N THR A 411 -14.38 -0.32 19.10
CA THR A 411 -13.00 0.16 18.95
C THR A 411 -12.08 -0.51 19.97
N VAL A 412 -11.03 -1.17 19.53
CA VAL A 412 -10.03 -1.81 20.40
C VAL A 412 -8.64 -1.27 20.09
N VAL A 413 -7.98 -0.68 21.06
CA VAL A 413 -6.57 -0.26 20.99
C VAL A 413 -5.75 -1.23 21.81
N GLU A 414 -5.20 -2.24 21.15
CA GLU A 414 -4.36 -3.24 21.83
C GLU A 414 -2.95 -2.71 22.06
N ARG A 415 -2.39 -2.04 21.05
CA ARG A 415 -1.01 -1.57 21.03
C ARG A 415 -0.88 -0.29 20.21
N GLY A 416 0.15 0.51 20.50
CA GLY A 416 0.46 1.74 19.77
C GLY A 416 -0.56 2.85 20.03
N VAL A 417 -0.69 3.79 19.10
CA VAL A 417 -1.49 5.01 19.29
C VAL A 417 -2.68 5.04 18.35
N LEU A 418 -3.87 5.22 18.91
CA LEU A 418 -5.06 5.70 18.22
C LEU A 418 -5.27 7.16 18.63
N GLU A 419 -5.08 8.08 17.68
CA GLU A 419 -5.41 9.50 17.84
C GLU A 419 -6.73 9.79 17.15
N VAL A 420 -7.69 10.35 17.89
CA VAL A 420 -9.00 10.69 17.36
C VAL A 420 -9.23 12.17 17.59
N ASN A 421 -9.37 12.94 16.51
CA ASN A 421 -9.60 14.37 16.54
C ASN A 421 -11.02 14.72 16.06
N ASN A 422 -11.95 13.77 16.20
CA ASN A 422 -13.32 13.86 15.75
C ASN A 422 -14.26 12.90 16.53
N THR A 423 -15.43 12.60 15.98
CA THR A 423 -16.46 11.75 16.58
C THR A 423 -16.27 10.27 16.23
N LEU A 424 -16.47 9.38 17.22
CA LEU A 424 -16.61 7.93 17.03
C LEU A 424 -17.99 7.47 17.53
N GLU A 425 -18.87 7.03 16.62
CA GLU A 425 -20.17 6.43 16.98
C GLU A 425 -20.10 4.90 17.18
N THR A 426 -19.08 4.45 17.90
CA THR A 426 -18.82 3.03 18.22
C THR A 426 -19.68 2.51 19.37
N SER A 427 -19.88 1.18 19.46
CA SER A 427 -20.55 0.55 20.60
C SER A 427 -19.73 0.55 21.89
N SER A 428 -18.40 0.61 21.81
CA SER A 428 -17.50 0.55 22.98
C SER A 428 -16.06 0.85 22.59
N ILE A 429 -15.29 1.45 23.51
CA ILE A 429 -13.86 1.68 23.35
C ILE A 429 -13.11 0.86 24.40
N SER A 430 -12.13 0.05 23.99
CA SER A 430 -11.24 -0.70 24.89
C SER A 430 -9.79 -0.35 24.60
N VAL A 431 -9.09 0.22 25.59
CA VAL A 431 -7.66 0.53 25.51
C VAL A 431 -6.90 -0.43 26.40
N GLN A 432 -6.23 -1.41 25.81
CA GLN A 432 -5.45 -2.41 26.54
C GLN A 432 -4.11 -1.84 27.03
N SER A 433 -3.40 -2.58 27.88
CA SER A 433 -2.21 -2.10 28.62
C SER A 433 -1.07 -1.53 27.76
N LEU A 434 -0.97 -1.92 26.48
CA LEU A 434 0.03 -1.43 25.54
C LEU A 434 -0.52 -0.39 24.54
N GLY A 435 -1.81 -0.10 24.62
CA GLY A 435 -2.52 0.85 23.78
C GLY A 435 -2.52 2.25 24.37
N THR A 436 -2.59 3.24 23.49
CA THR A 436 -2.81 4.65 23.84
C THR A 436 -3.98 5.18 23.03
N LEU A 437 -4.97 5.74 23.72
CA LEU A 437 -6.00 6.60 23.12
C LEU A 437 -5.63 8.06 23.38
N ARG A 438 -5.58 8.87 22.32
CA ARG A 438 -5.33 10.30 22.43
C ARG A 438 -6.16 11.17 21.48
N GLY A 439 -5.99 12.48 21.57
CA GLY A 439 -6.69 13.45 20.71
C GLY A 439 -7.99 13.96 21.31
N HIS A 440 -8.75 14.71 20.52
CA HIS A 440 -10.05 15.27 20.89
C HIS A 440 -11.20 14.34 20.46
N CYS A 441 -11.34 13.21 21.15
CA CYS A 441 -12.32 12.17 20.83
C CYS A 441 -13.71 12.48 21.42
N THR A 442 -14.76 12.46 20.61
CA THR A 442 -16.17 12.49 21.10
C THR A 442 -16.88 11.17 20.74
N ALA A 443 -17.23 10.37 21.74
CA ALA A 443 -17.90 9.08 21.59
C ALA A 443 -19.05 8.92 22.60
N PRO A 444 -20.10 9.75 22.51
CA PRO A 444 -21.05 9.99 23.60
C PRO A 444 -21.91 8.77 23.97
N ALA A 445 -21.99 7.77 23.09
CA ALA A 445 -22.73 6.53 23.31
C ALA A 445 -21.83 5.35 23.73
N ALA A 446 -20.51 5.47 23.62
CA ALA A 446 -19.59 4.36 23.83
C ALA A 446 -19.00 4.38 25.25
N PRO A 447 -19.07 3.29 26.03
CA PRO A 447 -18.28 3.16 27.26
C PRO A 447 -16.80 2.95 26.93
N LEU A 448 -15.92 3.49 27.77
CA LEU A 448 -14.47 3.32 27.73
C LEU A 448 -14.00 2.32 28.79
N ALA A 449 -13.36 1.23 28.38
CA ALA A 449 -12.56 0.38 29.26
C ALA A 449 -11.08 0.76 29.11
N LEU A 450 -10.46 1.27 30.18
CA LEU A 450 -9.08 1.77 30.17
C LEU A 450 -8.18 0.88 31.03
N ALA A 451 -7.25 0.17 30.38
CA ALA A 451 -6.13 -0.54 31.00
C ALA A 451 -4.77 -0.01 30.54
N GLY A 452 -4.73 0.70 29.41
CA GLY A 452 -3.53 1.35 28.87
C GLY A 452 -3.46 2.83 29.23
N ARG A 453 -3.07 3.63 28.24
CA ARG A 453 -2.80 5.06 28.38
C ARG A 453 -3.90 5.90 27.73
N LEU A 454 -4.35 6.91 28.45
CA LEU A 454 -5.24 7.97 27.97
C LEU A 454 -4.47 9.29 27.94
N GLN A 455 -4.54 10.01 26.82
CA GLN A 455 -3.97 11.36 26.68
C GLN A 455 -4.99 12.26 25.96
N PRO A 456 -5.86 12.98 26.67
CA PRO A 456 -6.75 13.93 26.01
C PRO A 456 -5.93 14.91 25.17
N GLY A 457 -6.33 15.12 23.92
CA GLY A 457 -5.69 16.06 22.98
C GLY A 457 -4.34 15.63 22.35
N GLY A 458 -3.72 16.60 21.66
CA GLY A 458 -2.31 16.59 21.21
C GLY A 458 -1.46 17.68 21.89
N SER A 459 -2.01 18.13 23.01
CA SER A 459 -1.70 19.16 24.00
C SER A 459 -2.94 19.10 24.91
N VAL A 460 -3.32 20.19 25.57
CA VAL A 460 -4.62 20.30 26.24
C VAL A 460 -5.81 19.91 25.33
N GLY A 461 -6.69 19.05 25.83
CA GLY A 461 -7.87 18.58 25.13
C GLY A 461 -8.90 17.84 25.96
N GLN A 462 -9.91 17.33 25.26
CA GLN A 462 -11.03 16.62 25.87
C GLN A 462 -11.26 15.28 25.18
N ILE A 463 -11.52 14.26 26.00
CA ILE A 463 -12.13 13.01 25.54
C ILE A 463 -13.51 12.90 26.19
N ALA A 464 -14.56 12.68 25.39
CA ALA A 464 -15.93 12.53 25.86
C ALA A 464 -16.46 11.13 25.52
N VAL A 465 -16.97 10.39 26.51
CA VAL A 465 -17.49 9.02 26.35
C VAL A 465 -18.76 8.81 27.17
N ALA A 466 -19.46 7.69 27.00
CA ALA A 466 -20.68 7.41 27.75
C ALA A 466 -20.41 7.07 29.23
N ALA A 467 -19.39 6.27 29.49
CA ALA A 467 -18.99 5.83 30.82
C ALA A 467 -17.51 5.45 30.77
N ALA A 468 -16.86 5.32 31.93
CA ALA A 468 -15.49 4.81 32.00
C ALA A 468 -15.34 3.74 33.08
N THR A 469 -14.64 2.67 32.72
CA THR A 469 -14.16 1.62 33.62
C THR A 469 -12.65 1.63 33.59
N LEU A 470 -12.05 2.07 34.69
CA LEU A 470 -10.62 2.10 34.88
C LEU A 470 -10.13 0.75 35.39
N SER A 471 -8.95 0.32 34.93
CA SER A 471 -8.28 -0.89 35.37
C SER A 471 -7.00 -0.54 36.12
N ALA A 472 -6.58 -1.40 37.06
CA ALA A 472 -5.28 -1.28 37.70
C ALA A 472 -4.15 -1.23 36.64
N GLY A 473 -3.20 -0.30 36.83
CA GLY A 473 -2.10 -0.06 35.90
C GLY A 473 -2.43 0.88 34.75
N ALA A 474 -3.68 1.35 34.63
CA ALA A 474 -4.04 2.39 33.69
C ALA A 474 -3.29 3.71 33.98
N ARG A 475 -3.08 4.49 32.92
CA ARG A 475 -2.40 5.77 32.97
C ARG A 475 -3.24 6.86 32.32
N ILE A 476 -3.41 7.98 33.01
CA ILE A 476 -3.97 9.21 32.44
C ILE A 476 -2.86 10.25 32.45
N ASP A 477 -2.46 10.72 31.27
CA ASP A 477 -1.65 11.93 31.19
C ASP A 477 -2.58 13.12 31.09
N TRP A 478 -2.39 14.05 32.01
CA TRP A 478 -3.20 15.23 32.17
C TRP A 478 -2.30 16.45 32.06
N GLU A 479 -2.57 17.26 31.06
CA GLU A 479 -1.82 18.45 30.71
C GLU A 479 -2.60 19.72 31.09
N ILE A 480 -1.88 20.77 31.51
CA ILE A 480 -2.45 22.08 31.80
C ILE A 480 -1.58 23.17 31.16
N SER A 481 -2.21 24.12 30.46
CA SER A 481 -1.56 25.27 29.85
C SER A 481 -2.06 26.61 30.37
N ASP A 482 -3.21 26.63 31.05
CA ASP A 482 -3.80 27.82 31.64
C ASP A 482 -4.47 27.48 32.99
N PRO A 483 -3.97 28.00 34.13
CA PRO A 483 -4.52 27.74 35.46
C PRO A 483 -5.93 28.29 35.65
N ALA A 484 -6.33 29.33 34.91
CA ALA A 484 -7.69 29.89 34.92
C ALA A 484 -8.55 29.38 33.75
N GLY A 485 -7.98 28.56 32.87
CA GLY A 485 -8.62 28.10 31.66
C GLY A 485 -9.68 27.01 31.92
N SER A 486 -10.61 26.87 30.97
CA SER A 486 -11.71 25.91 31.10
C SER A 486 -11.27 24.46 30.80
N PRO A 487 -12.00 23.46 31.29
CA PRO A 487 -11.75 22.06 30.95
C PRO A 487 -11.80 21.85 29.42
N GLY A 488 -10.85 21.10 28.89
CA GLY A 488 -10.70 20.80 27.46
C GLY A 488 -9.97 21.88 26.65
N THR A 489 -9.72 23.07 27.20
CA THR A 489 -9.02 24.16 26.51
C THR A 489 -7.88 24.79 27.30
N GLY A 490 -8.01 24.88 28.63
CA GLY A 490 -6.93 25.28 29.55
C GLY A 490 -6.22 24.12 30.23
N HIS A 491 -6.94 23.01 30.43
CA HIS A 491 -6.41 21.74 30.94
C HIS A 491 -7.19 20.56 30.38
N ASP A 492 -6.59 19.39 30.43
CA ASP A 492 -7.20 18.15 29.95
C ASP A 492 -8.47 17.78 30.71
N VAL A 493 -9.40 17.09 30.06
CA VAL A 493 -10.56 16.52 30.74
C VAL A 493 -11.08 15.25 30.07
N LEU A 494 -11.43 14.26 30.89
CA LEU A 494 -12.26 13.13 30.50
C LEU A 494 -13.70 13.37 30.94
N THR A 495 -14.63 13.49 29.99
CA THR A 495 -16.04 13.75 30.26
C THR A 495 -16.87 12.49 30.03
N LEU A 496 -17.69 12.11 31.01
CA LEU A 496 -18.57 10.94 30.99
C LEU A 496 -20.02 11.41 31.17
N SER A 497 -20.93 11.01 30.27
CA SER A 497 -22.37 11.26 30.47
C SER A 497 -22.97 10.35 31.56
N GLY A 498 -22.33 9.22 31.84
CA GLY A 498 -22.73 8.20 32.79
C GLY A 498 -21.71 8.00 33.92
N VAL A 499 -21.41 6.73 34.23
CA VAL A 499 -20.73 6.33 35.46
C VAL A 499 -19.20 6.23 35.27
N LEU A 500 -18.45 6.69 36.27
CA LEU A 500 -17.04 6.33 36.50
C LEU A 500 -16.96 5.10 37.42
N SER A 501 -16.23 4.07 37.00
CA SER A 501 -16.03 2.83 37.76
C SER A 501 -14.55 2.41 37.80
N ALA A 502 -14.14 1.76 38.89
CA ALA A 502 -12.79 1.22 39.09
C ALA A 502 -12.86 -0.13 39.85
N PRO A 503 -13.36 -1.21 39.22
CA PRO A 503 -13.77 -2.43 39.93
C PRO A 503 -12.61 -3.37 40.35
N TYR A 504 -11.39 -2.85 40.53
CA TYR A 504 -10.22 -3.66 40.91
C TYR A 504 -9.98 -3.64 42.41
N THR A 505 -9.51 -4.78 42.95
CA THR A 505 -9.30 -4.97 44.39
C THR A 505 -7.89 -4.61 44.86
N SER A 506 -6.96 -4.35 43.93
CA SER A 506 -5.56 -4.00 44.19
C SER A 506 -4.93 -3.35 42.96
N GLY A 507 -3.96 -2.45 43.18
CA GLY A 507 -3.33 -1.64 42.14
C GLY A 507 -3.97 -0.26 42.04
N VAL A 508 -3.47 0.58 41.12
CA VAL A 508 -3.91 1.98 40.97
C VAL A 508 -3.99 2.38 39.50
N THR A 509 -4.83 3.37 39.20
CA THR A 509 -4.71 4.21 38.00
C THR A 509 -3.83 5.41 38.33
N THR A 510 -2.78 5.65 37.55
CA THR A 510 -1.87 6.78 37.81
C THR A 510 -2.22 7.99 36.95
N ILE A 511 -2.41 9.14 37.61
CA ILE A 511 -2.56 10.45 36.98
C ILE A 511 -1.18 11.11 36.92
N PHE A 512 -0.72 11.43 35.70
CA PHE A 512 0.51 12.18 35.48
C PHE A 512 0.16 13.61 35.10
N VAL A 513 0.58 14.55 35.94
CA VAL A 513 0.33 15.99 35.77
C VAL A 513 1.52 16.63 35.09
N SER A 514 1.29 17.30 33.97
CA SER A 514 2.31 18.07 33.25
C SER A 514 1.82 19.49 32.98
N SER A 515 2.69 20.48 33.18
CA SER A 515 2.42 21.86 32.75
C SER A 515 3.01 22.12 31.38
N LEU A 516 2.29 22.89 30.58
CA LEU A 516 2.69 23.33 29.26
C LEU A 516 2.87 24.84 29.23
N THR A 517 3.88 25.28 28.48
CA THR A 517 4.01 26.67 28.04
C THR A 517 2.87 27.04 27.07
N PRO A 518 2.65 28.34 26.79
CA PRO A 518 1.69 28.76 25.76
C PRO A 518 1.93 28.15 24.36
N GLY A 519 3.15 27.68 24.09
CA GLY A 519 3.51 26.99 22.85
C GLY A 519 3.20 25.48 22.84
N GLY A 520 2.59 24.93 23.90
CA GLY A 520 2.23 23.52 24.02
C GLY A 520 3.40 22.58 24.37
N ALA A 521 4.59 23.11 24.61
CA ALA A 521 5.74 22.33 25.09
C ALA A 521 5.74 22.26 26.63
N ALA A 522 6.21 21.16 27.20
CA ALA A 522 6.41 21.02 28.63
C ALA A 522 7.28 22.17 29.18
N GLY A 523 6.82 22.81 30.25
CA GLY A 523 7.52 23.95 30.84
C GLY A 523 6.65 24.73 31.83
N PRO A 524 7.13 25.91 32.28
CA PRO A 524 6.45 26.70 33.29
C PRO A 524 5.02 27.08 32.87
N LEU A 525 4.07 26.89 33.77
CA LEU A 525 2.67 27.25 33.60
C LEU A 525 2.51 28.77 33.75
N ALA A 526 2.19 29.46 32.66
CA ALA A 526 1.98 30.89 32.69
C ALA A 526 0.78 31.25 33.58
N GLY A 527 0.98 32.20 34.50
CA GLY A 527 -0.08 32.68 35.40
C GLY A 527 -0.34 31.78 36.62
N PHE A 528 0.45 30.74 36.84
CA PHE A 528 0.38 29.95 38.08
C PHE A 528 0.97 30.75 39.24
N ASP A 529 0.20 30.89 40.32
CA ASP A 529 0.60 31.56 41.56
C ASP A 529 0.56 30.54 42.71
N PRO A 530 1.72 30.11 43.25
CA PRO A 530 1.76 29.09 44.30
C PRO A 530 1.12 29.54 45.62
N SER A 531 0.81 30.83 45.79
CA SER A 531 0.07 31.34 46.96
C SER A 531 -1.46 31.15 46.84
N GLN A 532 -1.95 30.77 45.67
CA GLN A 532 -3.38 30.53 45.41
C GLN A 532 -3.68 29.03 45.36
N SER A 533 -4.83 28.65 45.92
CA SER A 533 -5.34 27.29 45.78
C SER A 533 -6.15 27.15 44.49
N TYR A 534 -6.00 26.01 43.81
CA TYR A 534 -6.66 25.72 42.54
C TYR A 534 -7.39 24.37 42.58
N LEU A 535 -8.45 24.27 41.79
CA LEU A 535 -9.19 23.03 41.59
C LEU A 535 -9.47 22.85 40.09
N TRP A 536 -8.96 21.76 39.52
CA TRP A 536 -9.14 21.42 38.11
C TRP A 536 -9.75 20.03 37.95
N PRO A 537 -10.84 19.86 37.20
CA PRO A 537 -11.39 18.54 36.91
C PRO A 537 -10.45 17.72 36.02
N ILE A 538 -10.16 16.49 36.43
CA ILE A 538 -9.50 15.47 35.60
C ILE A 538 -10.56 14.65 34.88
N ILE A 539 -11.57 14.20 35.63
CA ILE A 539 -12.70 13.42 35.15
C ILE A 539 -13.99 14.09 35.59
N VAL A 540 -14.88 14.39 34.66
CA VAL A 540 -16.25 14.86 34.93
C VAL A 540 -17.21 13.74 34.54
N ALA A 541 -18.05 13.29 35.46
CA ALA A 541 -18.95 12.16 35.27
C ALA A 541 -20.39 12.50 35.69
N GLY A 542 -21.37 11.83 35.09
CA GLY A 542 -22.76 11.87 35.56
C GLY A 542 -22.91 11.31 36.98
N SER A 543 -22.10 10.30 37.32
CA SER A 543 -21.94 9.79 38.70
C SER A 543 -20.65 8.99 38.86
N VAL A 544 -20.21 8.80 40.09
CA VAL A 544 -19.10 7.91 40.48
C VAL A 544 -19.66 6.69 41.20
N ASP A 545 -19.24 5.49 40.81
CA ASP A 545 -19.61 4.24 41.47
C ASP A 545 -19.16 4.25 42.93
N ALA A 546 -20.00 3.75 43.85
CA ALA A 546 -19.76 3.80 45.29
C ALA A 546 -18.49 3.04 45.74
N ASN A 547 -17.96 2.14 44.89
CA ASN A 547 -16.73 1.39 45.18
C ASN A 547 -15.47 2.13 44.74
N VAL A 548 -15.58 3.27 44.05
CA VAL A 548 -14.43 4.09 43.69
C VAL A 548 -13.98 4.89 44.92
N SER A 549 -12.68 4.86 45.18
CA SER A 549 -12.02 5.48 46.31
C SER A 549 -10.75 6.22 45.87
N LEU A 550 -10.24 7.13 46.70
CA LEU A 550 -8.97 7.80 46.41
C LEU A 550 -7.78 6.83 46.36
N SER A 551 -7.85 5.69 47.06
CA SER A 551 -6.81 4.66 47.02
C SER A 551 -6.71 3.93 45.69
N ASP A 552 -7.71 4.06 44.82
CA ASP A 552 -7.65 3.52 43.46
C ASP A 552 -6.76 4.38 42.55
N PHE A 553 -6.33 5.55 43.02
CA PHE A 553 -5.54 6.49 42.23
C PHE A 553 -4.16 6.73 42.85
N ALA A 554 -3.17 6.88 41.98
CA ALA A 554 -1.89 7.46 42.33
C ALA A 554 -1.70 8.77 41.57
N LEU A 555 -1.03 9.72 42.20
CA LEU A 555 -0.73 11.02 41.63
C LEU A 555 0.77 11.15 41.39
N ASN A 556 1.15 11.55 40.18
CA ASN A 556 2.51 11.90 39.83
C ASN A 556 2.54 13.33 39.28
N THR A 557 3.16 14.24 40.04
CA THR A 557 3.23 15.67 39.73
C THR A 557 4.58 16.11 39.18
N THR A 558 5.50 15.17 38.94
CA THR A 558 6.88 15.50 38.54
C THR A 558 6.93 16.29 37.23
N GLY A 559 6.01 16.03 36.30
CA GLY A 559 5.89 16.80 35.05
C GLY A 559 5.48 18.27 35.27
N PHE A 560 4.89 18.60 36.42
CA PHE A 560 4.57 19.97 36.81
C PHE A 560 5.68 20.57 37.69
N THR A 561 6.09 19.88 38.75
CA THR A 561 7.02 20.42 39.76
C THR A 561 8.45 20.58 39.25
N ASN A 562 8.84 19.85 38.20
CA ASN A 562 10.14 20.06 37.54
C ASN A 562 10.20 21.40 36.78
N HIS A 563 9.06 22.05 36.54
CA HIS A 563 8.97 23.28 35.74
C HIS A 563 8.38 24.47 36.51
N ASN A 564 7.80 24.26 37.68
CA ASN A 564 7.11 25.30 38.45
C ASN A 564 7.56 25.25 39.90
N ASN A 565 7.84 26.42 40.48
CA ASN A 565 7.96 26.56 41.92
C ASN A 565 6.56 26.47 42.55
N ILE A 566 6.35 25.50 43.42
CA ILE A 566 5.07 25.28 44.10
C ILE A 566 5.02 25.89 45.51
N GLY A 567 6.12 26.53 45.97
CA GLY A 567 6.23 27.00 47.35
C GLY A 567 5.97 25.87 48.34
N CYS A 568 5.20 26.16 49.40
CA CYS A 568 4.75 25.17 50.38
C CYS A 568 3.44 24.47 50.00
N GLY A 569 2.96 24.71 48.77
CA GLY A 569 1.73 24.11 48.29
C GLY A 569 1.89 22.63 47.97
N ALA A 570 0.77 21.92 47.97
CA ALA A 570 0.72 20.50 47.72
C ALA A 570 -0.40 20.14 46.74
N PHE A 571 -0.14 19.10 45.94
CA PHE A 571 -1.14 18.52 45.06
C PHE A 571 -1.78 17.29 45.68
N HIS A 572 -3.10 17.18 45.54
CA HIS A 572 -3.90 16.04 45.96
C HIS A 572 -5.03 15.78 44.97
N LEU A 573 -5.58 14.59 45.07
CA LEU A 573 -6.78 14.20 44.35
C LEU A 573 -7.99 14.40 45.25
N GLU A 574 -9.06 14.98 44.69
CA GLU A 574 -10.35 15.13 45.35
C GLU A 574 -11.40 14.34 44.58
N LEU A 575 -12.00 13.34 45.23
CA LEU A 575 -13.08 12.53 44.65
C LEU A 575 -14.43 13.13 45.04
N THR A 576 -15.29 13.35 44.06
CA THR A 576 -16.66 13.85 44.25
C THR A 576 -17.67 12.81 43.79
N THR A 577 -18.95 13.04 44.02
CA THR A 577 -20.01 12.18 43.48
C THR A 577 -20.13 12.23 41.95
N THR A 578 -19.48 13.21 41.31
CA THR A 578 -19.56 13.50 39.88
C THR A 578 -18.20 13.55 39.20
N GLY A 579 -17.13 13.02 39.80
CA GLY A 579 -15.82 13.00 39.15
C GLY A 579 -14.62 13.00 40.07
N LEU A 580 -13.45 13.21 39.45
CA LEU A 580 -12.14 13.29 40.09
C LEU A 580 -11.48 14.62 39.72
N ASN A 581 -11.04 15.37 40.72
CA ASN A 581 -10.36 16.65 40.54
C ASN A 581 -8.90 16.56 40.98
N LEU A 582 -8.03 17.31 40.31
CA LEU A 582 -6.73 17.71 40.81
C LEU A 582 -6.92 18.98 41.64
N ARG A 583 -6.49 18.95 42.89
CA ARG A 583 -6.48 20.12 43.75
C ARG A 583 -5.04 20.48 44.09
N PHE A 584 -4.75 21.77 44.03
CA PHE A 584 -3.55 22.37 44.58
C PHE A 584 -3.99 23.22 45.75
N ASP A 585 -3.57 22.88 46.96
CA ASP A 585 -3.72 23.77 48.11
C ASP A 585 -2.44 24.60 48.24
N SER A 586 -2.60 25.92 48.29
CA SER A 586 -1.48 26.79 48.63
C SER A 586 -1.10 26.57 50.09
N GLY A 587 0.20 26.39 50.34
CA GLY A 587 0.75 26.35 51.68
C GLY A 587 1.30 27.72 52.05
N SER A 588 1.12 28.12 53.31
CA SER A 588 1.95 29.15 53.94
C SER A 588 3.11 28.45 54.66
N ALA A 589 4.26 29.13 54.76
CA ALA A 589 5.27 28.77 55.76
C ALA A 589 4.57 28.67 57.12
N GLY A 590 4.74 27.55 57.82
CA GLY A 590 4.20 27.39 59.18
C GLY A 590 4.96 28.27 60.16
N PRO A 591 4.41 28.57 61.36
CA PRO A 591 5.21 29.16 62.43
C PRO A 591 6.50 28.36 62.63
N GLY A 592 7.65 29.03 62.47
CA GLY A 592 8.99 28.46 62.56
C GLY A 592 9.71 28.30 61.22
N ASP A 593 9.04 28.38 60.07
CA ASP A 593 9.71 28.39 58.77
C ASP A 593 9.96 29.85 58.35
N LEU A 594 11.19 30.31 58.54
CA LEU A 594 11.57 31.72 58.39
C LEU A 594 12.36 31.98 57.11
N ASN A 595 12.89 30.92 56.51
CA ASN A 595 13.58 30.98 55.23
C ASN A 595 12.65 30.66 54.04
N CYS A 596 11.40 30.22 54.30
CA CYS A 596 10.37 29.85 53.32
C CYS A 596 10.76 28.69 52.41
N ASP A 597 11.51 27.72 52.94
CA ASP A 597 11.82 26.46 52.26
C ASP A 597 10.84 25.33 52.59
N CYS A 598 9.81 25.63 53.39
CA CYS A 598 8.73 24.73 53.78
C CYS A 598 9.16 23.61 54.71
N GLN A 599 10.33 23.75 55.33
CA GLN A 599 10.80 22.94 56.44
C GLN A 599 11.02 23.86 57.64
N ILE A 600 10.85 23.33 58.84
CA ILE A 600 11.30 23.99 60.06
C ILE A 600 12.56 23.24 60.46
N ASP A 601 13.71 23.76 60.12
CA ASP A 601 14.98 23.07 60.32
C ASP A 601 16.11 24.00 60.80
N ALA A 602 17.33 23.48 60.83
CA ALA A 602 18.48 24.24 61.31
C ALA A 602 18.79 25.50 60.49
N ALA A 603 18.30 25.59 59.25
CA ALA A 603 18.46 26.75 58.38
C ALA A 603 17.54 27.93 58.78
N ASP A 604 16.46 27.69 59.53
CA ASP A 604 15.59 28.73 60.08
C ASP A 604 16.16 29.39 61.33
N VAL A 605 17.03 28.68 62.06
CA VAL A 605 17.60 29.13 63.35
C VAL A 605 18.25 30.52 63.25
N PRO A 606 19.10 30.85 62.25
CA PRO A 606 19.70 32.18 62.15
C PRO A 606 18.66 33.28 61.97
N LEU A 607 17.59 33.01 61.23
CA LEU A 607 16.50 33.96 61.00
C LEU A 607 15.62 34.09 62.23
N PHE A 608 15.38 33.01 62.97
CA PHE A 608 14.63 33.05 64.23
C PHE A 608 15.36 33.89 65.29
N VAL A 609 16.67 33.68 65.43
CA VAL A 609 17.51 34.49 66.32
C VAL A 609 17.53 35.95 65.87
N GLN A 610 17.54 36.21 64.56
CA GLN A 610 17.47 37.57 64.03
C GLN A 610 16.13 38.24 64.33
N ALA A 611 15.01 37.53 64.18
CA ALA A 611 13.68 38.03 64.51
C ALA A 611 13.58 38.44 65.99
N LEU A 612 14.19 37.63 66.89
CA LEU A 612 14.18 37.88 68.33
C LEU A 612 15.07 39.05 68.77
N ILE A 613 16.23 39.24 68.14
CA ILE A 613 17.29 40.16 68.63
C ILE A 613 17.37 41.47 67.84
N ASP A 614 17.11 41.44 66.52
CA ASP A 614 17.12 42.62 65.66
C ASP A 614 15.98 42.54 64.61
N PRO A 615 14.72 42.69 65.04
CA PRO A 615 13.55 42.63 64.15
C PRO A 615 13.61 43.68 63.05
N SER A 616 14.34 44.79 63.26
CA SER A 616 14.46 45.88 62.28
C SER A 616 15.31 45.52 61.05
N GLN A 617 16.10 44.44 61.14
CA GLN A 617 16.93 43.92 60.05
C GLN A 617 16.54 42.51 59.61
N PHE A 618 15.38 42.00 60.03
CA PHE A 618 14.94 40.65 59.70
C PHE A 618 14.99 40.41 58.17
N GLY A 619 15.82 39.44 57.77
CA GLY A 619 16.08 39.13 56.36
C GLY A 619 15.32 37.91 55.82
N GLY A 620 14.45 37.32 56.64
CA GLY A 620 13.62 36.19 56.26
C GLY A 620 12.37 36.62 55.49
N CYS A 621 11.53 35.65 55.15
CA CYS A 621 10.37 35.87 54.30
C CYS A 621 9.13 36.36 55.07
N ASP A 622 8.94 35.91 56.31
CA ASP A 622 7.84 36.31 57.18
C ASP A 622 8.34 36.46 58.61
N PHE A 623 8.24 37.67 59.15
CA PHE A 623 8.62 37.93 60.54
C PHE A 623 7.63 37.32 61.52
N ASP A 624 6.34 37.30 61.16
CA ASP A 624 5.27 36.83 62.03
C ASP A 624 5.31 35.29 62.17
N ALA A 625 6.01 34.59 61.27
CA ALA A 625 6.30 33.17 61.42
C ALA A 625 7.24 32.87 62.61
N ALA A 626 7.92 33.86 63.20
CA ALA A 626 8.73 33.67 64.40
C ALA A 626 7.91 33.70 65.70
N ASP A 627 6.63 34.11 65.63
CA ASP A 627 5.67 34.00 66.73
C ASP A 627 5.11 32.58 66.74
N MET A 628 5.75 31.71 67.51
CA MET A 628 5.43 30.28 67.57
C MET A 628 4.21 30.00 68.45
N ASN A 629 3.88 30.90 69.37
CA ASN A 629 2.79 30.72 70.32
C ASN A 629 1.47 31.41 69.87
N GLY A 630 1.53 32.30 68.89
CA GLY A 630 0.42 33.01 68.26
C GLY A 630 -0.13 34.19 69.08
N ASP A 631 0.67 34.78 69.97
CA ASP A 631 0.26 35.91 70.82
C ASP A 631 0.49 37.30 70.19
N ASN A 632 1.03 37.32 68.96
CA ASN A 632 1.46 38.47 68.16
C ASN A 632 2.71 39.19 68.68
N SER A 633 3.53 38.53 69.49
CA SER A 633 4.84 39.01 69.93
C SER A 633 5.90 37.95 69.64
N VAL A 634 7.01 38.34 69.00
CA VAL A 634 8.18 37.46 68.86
C VAL A 634 9.10 37.70 70.06
N ASP A 635 9.05 36.82 71.07
CA ASP A 635 9.82 36.96 72.29
C ASP A 635 10.38 35.63 72.85
N ALA A 636 10.79 35.63 74.13
CA ALA A 636 11.41 34.47 74.74
C ALA A 636 10.46 33.26 74.87
N ASP A 637 9.15 33.50 74.86
CA ASP A 637 8.13 32.45 74.98
C ASP A 637 7.98 31.64 73.69
N ASP A 638 8.47 32.15 72.55
CA ASP A 638 8.52 31.43 71.27
C ASP A 638 9.71 30.49 71.12
N VAL A 639 10.81 30.76 71.83
CA VAL A 639 12.09 30.08 71.66
C VAL A 639 11.95 28.57 71.88
N GLN A 640 11.24 28.15 72.93
CA GLN A 640 11.12 26.72 73.24
C GLN A 640 10.25 26.01 72.19
N LEU A 641 9.18 26.65 71.71
CA LEU A 641 8.31 26.08 70.68
C LEU A 641 9.04 25.96 69.34
N PHE A 642 9.89 26.93 68.99
CA PHE A 642 10.75 26.84 67.80
C PHE A 642 11.76 25.71 67.92
N VAL A 643 12.44 25.59 69.06
CA VAL A 643 13.40 24.49 69.32
C VAL A 643 12.71 23.13 69.22
N ASP A 644 11.50 23.00 69.77
CA ASP A 644 10.68 21.78 69.70
C ASP A 644 10.16 21.48 68.28
N ALA A 645 10.13 22.46 67.38
CA ALA A 645 9.74 22.28 65.98
C ALA A 645 10.92 21.88 65.08
N VAL A 646 12.15 22.26 65.44
CA VAL A 646 13.40 21.93 64.71
C VAL A 646 13.95 20.54 65.10
N TYR A 647 13.63 20.02 66.29
CA TYR A 647 14.16 18.76 66.87
C TYR A 647 13.06 17.78 67.25
#